data_AF-A0A352QNL0-F1
#
_entry.id   AF-A0A352QNL0-F1
#
_cell.length_a   1.000
_cell.length_b   1.000
_cell.length_c   1.000
_cell.angle_alpha   90.00
_cell.angle_beta   90.00
_cell.angle_gamma   90.00
#
_symmetry.space_group_name_H-M   'P 1'
#
loop_
_entity.id
_entity.type
_entity.pdbx_description
1 polymer ?
#
loop_
_entity_poly.entity_id
_entity_poly.type
_entity_poly.pdbx_seq_one_letter_code
_entity_poly.pdbx_strand_id
1 'polypeptide(L)'
;MAALALLAAAWFGWNGWQATASGQLQAGSDGLRASVGTQATAALQSAVEQLESRRVKIALATALQRDDTDAASKLLTDGWKGVEAVEWHDPGLETGYADPKAFGYGKLGVLELALQDNATRAAVVMDAGGPRLALAAPVLADGRVLALAYVRLPLETLTAPLEAAALPDKTYLALRQGRHSVVERGDASLANAAEFGAVKLPGTQMRVVSAAPVSDGASSAMTEFLLAGLCLLVAAGLVLQPRLKSLRRRPAGDAAEEEDASAGPTLAELQSAGKLQPPEPAPTAAAAPGKPAPVRAALDRSIFRAYDIRGVIGKTLDAETARLIGQAIGSAMQAQDARTIVVGRDGRLSSPQMADALIEGLRQAGREVIDIGAAPTPVVYFAAYHLRAGSCVSVTGSHNPPDYNGFKIVIEGETLAGDAIQKLYERIAENHLYVADNPGMVSRRDVTEDYINRIAGDIQIERKLRVVVDCGSGIAGGIAPQLLEAIGAEVEPLFCDVDGNFPHHHPDPSDPANLQDLVNVVKRVDADLGLAFDGDGDRLGVVTKSGEMIYPDRLLMLFAADVLERNPGACVIYDVKCTGHLAMHILRHGGSPLMWKTGHSLIKAKMRETEAELAGEMSGHFFFRERWYGFDDGLYAACRLLEILSSRGETPQEVFDTLPKGVSTPELKIKVEEGRQYTFIEDFLAKAKFEGARLATIDGLRADWPDGWGLVRASNTTPVLVLRFDAKDAEALERIKNLFREQLHAVDPSLKLPF
;
A
#
# COMPACT_ATOMS: atom_id res chain seq x y z
N MET A 1 -38.11 -35.32 26.97
CA MET A 1 -38.14 -35.10 25.51
C MET A 1 -39.08 -33.97 25.11
N ALA A 2 -40.39 -34.02 25.36
CA ALA A 2 -41.30 -32.91 25.01
C ALA A 2 -40.90 -31.56 25.66
N ALA A 3 -40.52 -31.56 26.95
CA ALA A 3 -40.03 -30.36 27.63
C ALA A 3 -38.73 -29.80 27.02
N LEU A 4 -37.80 -30.67 26.59
CA LEU A 4 -36.57 -30.24 25.92
C LEU A 4 -36.85 -29.65 24.54
N ALA A 5 -37.82 -30.21 23.80
CA ALA A 5 -38.27 -29.66 22.52
C ALA A 5 -38.95 -28.28 22.70
N LEU A 6 -39.70 -28.06 23.78
CA LEU A 6 -40.26 -26.75 24.11
C LEU A 6 -39.18 -25.72 24.49
N LEU A 7 -38.14 -26.11 25.24
CA LEU A 7 -37.02 -25.24 25.55
C LEU A 7 -36.22 -24.87 24.28
N ALA A 8 -35.99 -25.83 23.39
CA ALA A 8 -35.35 -25.57 22.10
C ALA A 8 -36.21 -24.63 21.22
N ALA A 9 -37.53 -24.82 21.21
CA ALA A 9 -38.45 -23.93 20.50
C ALA A 9 -38.41 -22.49 21.05
N ALA A 10 -38.36 -22.33 22.37
CA ALA A 10 -38.25 -21.02 23.00
C ALA A 10 -36.89 -20.35 22.70
N TRP A 11 -35.80 -21.12 22.70
CA TRP A 11 -34.46 -20.64 22.36
C TRP A 11 -34.38 -20.14 20.91
N PHE A 12 -34.80 -20.97 19.94
CA PHE A 12 -34.83 -20.58 18.53
C PHE A 12 -35.82 -19.44 18.26
N GLY A 13 -36.99 -19.43 18.93
CA GLY A 13 -37.94 -18.32 18.83
C GLY A 13 -37.36 -16.99 19.34
N TRP A 14 -36.61 -17.03 20.44
CA TRP A 14 -35.90 -15.87 20.99
C TRP A 14 -34.79 -15.37 20.05
N ASN A 15 -33.98 -16.27 19.50
CA ASN A 15 -32.95 -15.91 18.53
C ASN A 15 -33.55 -15.32 17.25
N GLY A 16 -34.65 -15.88 16.74
CA GLY A 16 -35.36 -15.33 15.58
C GLY A 16 -35.91 -13.94 15.85
N TRP A 17 -36.40 -13.68 17.06
CA TRP A 17 -36.84 -12.35 17.48
C TRP A 17 -35.67 -11.36 17.56
N GLN A 18 -34.54 -11.75 18.18
CA GLN A 18 -33.34 -10.91 18.25
C GLN A 18 -32.77 -10.60 16.86
N ALA A 19 -32.69 -11.58 15.97
CA ALA A 19 -32.24 -11.39 14.59
C ALA A 19 -33.17 -10.44 13.81
N THR A 20 -34.48 -10.52 14.05
CA THR A 20 -35.46 -9.58 13.45
C THR A 20 -35.25 -8.16 13.97
N ALA A 21 -35.07 -8.00 15.28
CA ALA A 21 -34.86 -6.69 15.91
C ALA A 21 -33.54 -6.05 15.45
N SER A 22 -32.44 -6.82 15.38
CA SER A 22 -31.16 -6.36 14.84
C SER A 22 -31.26 -6.01 13.35
N GLY A 23 -31.95 -6.82 12.55
CA GLY A 23 -32.20 -6.51 11.13
C GLY A 23 -33.00 -5.23 10.91
N GLN A 24 -33.99 -4.93 11.76
CA GLN A 24 -34.73 -3.67 11.72
C GLN A 24 -33.86 -2.47 12.09
N LEU A 25 -33.00 -2.61 13.10
CA LEU A 25 -32.05 -1.56 13.49
C LEU A 25 -31.02 -1.29 12.38
N GLN A 26 -30.50 -2.34 11.75
CA GLN A 26 -29.56 -2.22 10.62
C GLN A 26 -30.22 -1.50 9.44
N ALA A 27 -31.42 -1.93 9.02
CA ALA A 27 -32.15 -1.28 7.94
C ALA A 27 -32.49 0.19 8.26
N GLY A 28 -32.81 0.50 9.52
CA GLY A 28 -33.01 1.87 9.99
C GLY A 28 -31.73 2.70 9.92
N SER A 29 -30.60 2.14 10.36
CA SER A 29 -29.28 2.77 10.29
C SER A 29 -28.83 3.04 8.84
N ASP A 30 -29.06 2.09 7.94
CA ASP A 30 -28.75 2.22 6.51
C ASP A 30 -29.63 3.30 5.85
N GLY A 31 -30.93 3.31 6.16
CA GLY A 31 -31.86 4.34 5.69
C GLY A 31 -31.50 5.73 6.20
N LEU A 32 -31.10 5.84 7.47
CA LEU A 32 -30.63 7.08 8.07
C LEU A 32 -29.39 7.62 7.36
N ARG A 33 -28.38 6.77 7.16
CA ARG A 33 -27.16 7.13 6.44
C ARG A 33 -27.44 7.60 5.02
N ALA A 34 -28.29 6.90 4.28
CA ALA A 34 -28.67 7.30 2.93
C ALA A 34 -29.36 8.67 2.90
N SER A 35 -30.31 8.91 3.82
CA SER A 35 -31.03 10.18 3.92
C SER A 35 -30.09 11.33 4.29
N VAL A 36 -29.29 11.14 5.35
CA VAL A 36 -28.34 12.15 5.84
C VAL A 36 -27.25 12.43 4.80
N GLY A 37 -26.70 11.39 4.18
CA GLY A 37 -25.72 11.53 3.10
C GLY A 37 -26.27 12.31 1.91
N THR A 38 -27.54 12.09 1.54
CA THR A 38 -28.22 12.86 0.49
C THR A 38 -28.35 14.34 0.87
N GLN A 39 -28.78 14.64 2.10
CA GLN A 39 -28.95 16.01 2.58
C GLN A 39 -27.60 16.74 2.71
N ALA A 40 -26.58 16.09 3.26
CA ALA A 40 -25.23 16.65 3.37
C ALA A 40 -24.60 16.89 1.99
N THR A 41 -24.82 15.97 1.04
CA THR A 41 -24.38 16.15 -0.36
C THR A 41 -25.06 17.36 -0.99
N ALA A 42 -26.38 17.50 -0.82
CA ALA A 42 -27.11 18.65 -1.36
C ALA A 42 -26.64 19.98 -0.76
N ALA A 43 -26.36 20.01 0.55
CA ALA A 43 -25.84 21.20 1.22
C ALA A 43 -24.44 21.58 0.70
N LEU A 44 -23.54 20.59 0.56
CA LEU A 44 -22.22 20.78 0.00
C LEU A 44 -22.27 21.28 -1.46
N GLN A 45 -23.08 20.62 -2.31
CA GLN A 45 -23.25 21.01 -3.70
C GLN A 45 -23.79 22.43 -3.82
N SER A 46 -24.75 22.81 -2.98
CA SER A 46 -25.26 24.17 -2.95
C SER A 46 -24.15 25.17 -2.63
N ALA A 47 -23.30 24.91 -1.63
CA ALA A 47 -22.17 25.79 -1.31
C ALA A 47 -21.15 25.88 -2.47
N VAL A 48 -20.82 24.76 -3.10
CA VAL A 48 -19.91 24.70 -4.26
C VAL A 48 -20.47 25.48 -5.44
N GLU A 49 -21.76 25.32 -5.76
CA GLU A 49 -22.43 26.06 -6.84
C GLU A 49 -22.48 27.57 -6.56
N GLN A 50 -22.64 27.99 -5.30
CA GLN A 50 -22.59 29.40 -4.94
C GLN A 50 -21.21 30.01 -5.25
N LEU A 51 -20.11 29.30 -4.99
CA LEU A 51 -18.76 29.78 -5.34
C LEU A 51 -18.52 29.72 -6.85
N GLU A 52 -18.84 28.60 -7.50
CA GLU A 52 -18.64 28.39 -8.94
C GLU A 52 -19.38 29.44 -9.78
N SER A 53 -20.65 29.69 -9.51
CA SER A 53 -21.45 30.67 -10.25
C SER A 53 -20.94 32.11 -10.07
N ARG A 54 -20.17 32.39 -9.02
CA ARG A 54 -19.62 33.72 -8.73
C ARG A 54 -18.21 33.90 -9.23
N ARG A 55 -17.36 32.88 -9.15
CA ARG A 55 -15.96 32.95 -9.59
C ARG A 55 -15.82 33.30 -11.07
N VAL A 56 -16.85 32.96 -11.87
CA VAL A 56 -16.88 33.22 -13.32
C VAL A 56 -17.43 34.61 -13.70
N LYS A 57 -17.84 35.43 -12.73
CA LYS A 57 -18.39 36.77 -13.02
C LYS A 57 -17.29 37.71 -13.49
N ILE A 58 -17.48 38.35 -14.65
CA ILE A 58 -16.56 39.35 -15.21
C ILE A 58 -16.29 40.50 -14.24
N ALA A 59 -17.31 40.92 -13.47
CA ALA A 59 -17.17 41.97 -12.46
C ALA A 59 -16.16 41.60 -11.36
N LEU A 60 -16.10 40.32 -10.98
CA LEU A 60 -15.16 39.81 -9.99
C LEU A 60 -13.73 39.84 -10.53
N ALA A 61 -13.52 39.31 -11.73
CA ALA A 61 -12.22 39.35 -12.41
C ALA A 61 -11.73 40.79 -12.61
N THR A 62 -12.62 41.71 -13.00
CA THR A 62 -12.30 43.14 -13.16
C THR A 62 -11.86 43.78 -11.84
N ALA A 63 -12.48 43.42 -10.70
CA ALA A 63 -12.10 43.93 -9.39
C ALA A 63 -10.70 43.43 -8.98
N LEU A 64 -10.43 42.14 -9.18
CA LEU A 64 -9.12 41.54 -8.88
C LEU A 64 -8.00 42.09 -9.77
N GLN A 65 -8.27 42.36 -11.06
CA GLN A 65 -7.30 43.01 -11.95
C GLN A 65 -6.93 44.44 -11.52
N ARG A 66 -7.73 45.06 -10.66
CA ARG A 66 -7.49 46.39 -10.08
C ARG A 66 -6.94 46.31 -8.65
N ASP A 67 -6.61 45.11 -8.18
CA ASP A 67 -6.22 44.81 -6.80
C ASP A 67 -7.26 45.28 -5.76
N ASP A 68 -8.55 45.36 -6.14
CA ASP A 68 -9.65 45.75 -5.24
C ASP A 68 -10.29 44.50 -4.61
N THR A 69 -9.59 43.94 -3.62
CA THR A 69 -10.03 42.74 -2.90
C THR A 69 -11.31 42.98 -2.10
N ASP A 70 -11.57 44.21 -1.66
CA ASP A 70 -12.79 44.55 -0.91
C ASP A 70 -14.04 44.49 -1.81
N ALA A 71 -13.95 45.07 -3.01
CA ALA A 71 -15.01 44.93 -4.01
C ALA A 71 -15.17 43.48 -4.46
N ALA A 72 -14.07 42.75 -4.65
CA ALA A 72 -14.09 41.34 -5.01
C ALA A 72 -14.79 40.49 -3.93
N SER A 73 -14.45 40.68 -2.65
CA SER A 73 -15.11 40.01 -1.52
C SER A 73 -16.60 40.33 -1.48
N LYS A 74 -17.02 41.59 -1.65
CA LYS A 74 -18.45 41.96 -1.70
C LYS A 74 -19.19 41.25 -2.83
N LEU A 75 -18.61 41.19 -4.02
CA LEU A 75 -19.19 40.49 -5.18
C LEU A 75 -19.29 38.99 -4.96
N LEU A 76 -18.32 38.40 -4.25
CA LEU A 76 -18.30 36.99 -3.91
C LEU A 76 -19.34 36.65 -2.82
N THR A 77 -19.56 37.53 -1.85
CA THR A 77 -20.52 37.29 -0.75
C THR A 77 -21.94 37.78 -1.05
N ASP A 78 -22.16 38.51 -2.14
CA ASP A 78 -23.46 39.09 -2.46
C ASP A 78 -24.56 38.01 -2.54
N GLY A 79 -25.61 38.19 -1.73
CA GLY A 79 -26.70 37.23 -1.56
C GLY A 79 -26.32 35.88 -0.94
N TRP A 80 -25.05 35.64 -0.60
CA TRP A 80 -24.59 34.38 -0.01
C TRP A 80 -24.62 34.46 1.52
N LYS A 81 -25.68 33.93 2.11
CA LYS A 81 -25.83 33.89 3.58
C LYS A 81 -24.88 32.87 4.20
N GLY A 82 -24.35 33.21 5.37
CA GLY A 82 -23.53 32.30 6.18
C GLY A 82 -22.03 32.31 5.86
N VAL A 83 -21.54 33.20 5.00
CA VAL A 83 -20.09 33.36 4.80
C VAL A 83 -19.47 34.02 6.03
N GLU A 84 -18.50 33.35 6.66
CA GLU A 84 -17.76 33.88 7.81
C GLU A 84 -16.60 34.78 7.37
N ALA A 85 -15.88 34.37 6.32
CA ALA A 85 -14.75 35.11 5.78
C ALA A 85 -14.50 34.77 4.31
N VAL A 86 -13.90 35.73 3.60
CA VAL A 86 -13.32 35.54 2.27
C VAL A 86 -11.88 36.02 2.33
N GLU A 87 -10.96 35.18 1.88
CA GLU A 87 -9.54 35.48 1.76
C GLU A 87 -9.12 35.33 0.29
N TRP A 88 -8.16 36.15 -0.15
CA TRP A 88 -7.63 36.15 -1.50
C TRP A 88 -6.15 35.80 -1.45
N HIS A 89 -5.75 34.80 -2.22
CA HIS A 89 -4.36 34.34 -2.25
C HIS A 89 -3.79 34.43 -3.66
N ASP A 90 -2.49 34.66 -3.74
CA ASP A 90 -1.77 34.66 -5.01
C ASP A 90 -1.75 33.25 -5.62
N PRO A 91 -1.71 33.12 -6.96
CA PRO A 91 -1.69 31.80 -7.61
C PRO A 91 -0.45 30.95 -7.28
N GLY A 92 0.63 31.59 -6.83
CA GLY A 92 1.86 30.91 -6.41
C GLY A 92 1.79 30.38 -4.98
N LEU A 93 0.79 30.79 -4.19
CA LEU A 93 0.63 30.50 -2.77
C LEU A 93 1.91 30.78 -1.95
N GLU A 94 2.71 31.78 -2.36
CA GLU A 94 4.04 32.04 -1.78
C GLU A 94 3.97 32.23 -0.27
N THR A 95 2.95 32.97 0.20
CA THR A 95 2.71 33.21 1.62
C THR A 95 2.36 31.93 2.39
N GLY A 96 1.66 31.00 1.73
CA GLY A 96 1.29 29.71 2.30
C GLY A 96 2.48 28.77 2.42
N TYR A 97 3.35 28.74 1.42
CA TYR A 97 4.58 27.93 1.44
C TYR A 97 5.67 28.50 2.36
N ALA A 98 5.69 29.82 2.59
CA ALA A 98 6.67 30.43 3.48
C ALA A 98 6.51 30.03 4.96
N ASP A 99 5.26 29.85 5.43
CA ASP A 99 4.96 29.33 6.78
C ASP A 99 3.62 28.56 6.78
N PRO A 100 3.62 27.29 6.31
CA PRO A 100 2.40 26.48 6.21
C PRO A 100 1.71 26.25 7.55
N LYS A 101 2.47 26.26 8.65
CA LYS A 101 1.94 26.06 10.00
C LYS A 101 1.09 27.25 10.45
N ALA A 102 1.59 28.47 10.24
CA ALA A 102 0.83 29.68 10.55
C ALA A 102 -0.32 29.90 9.56
N PHE A 103 -0.13 29.54 8.30
CA PHE A 103 -1.13 29.67 7.25
C PHE A 103 -2.30 28.68 7.41
N GLY A 104 -1.98 27.47 7.89
CA GLY A 104 -2.91 26.36 8.10
C GLY A 104 -2.84 25.34 6.97
N TYR A 105 -2.31 24.15 7.26
CA TYR A 105 -2.13 23.07 6.29
C TYR A 105 -3.41 22.69 5.54
N GLY A 106 -4.56 22.60 6.23
CA GLY A 106 -5.83 22.28 5.59
C GLY A 106 -6.30 23.36 4.62
N LYS A 107 -6.07 24.65 4.97
CA LYS A 107 -6.36 25.80 4.09
C LYS A 107 -5.46 25.76 2.85
N LEU A 108 -4.16 25.51 3.03
CA LEU A 108 -3.22 25.39 1.92
C LEU A 108 -3.61 24.24 0.99
N GLY A 109 -3.87 23.05 1.53
CA GLY A 109 -4.22 21.88 0.73
C GLY A 109 -5.51 22.04 -0.10
N VAL A 110 -6.55 22.69 0.44
CA VAL A 110 -7.76 22.94 -0.37
C VAL A 110 -7.53 23.97 -1.49
N LEU A 111 -6.65 24.96 -1.25
CA LEU A 111 -6.24 25.94 -2.27
C LEU A 111 -5.42 25.30 -3.39
N GLU A 112 -4.48 24.43 -3.05
CA GLU A 112 -3.68 23.66 -4.02
C GLU A 112 -4.55 22.77 -4.88
N LEU A 113 -5.47 22.00 -4.26
CA LEU A 113 -6.40 21.14 -5.00
C LEU A 113 -7.28 21.94 -5.96
N ALA A 114 -7.77 23.11 -5.53
CA ALA A 114 -8.56 23.98 -6.38
C ALA A 114 -7.78 24.52 -7.58
N LEU A 115 -6.51 24.88 -7.37
CA LEU A 115 -5.60 25.32 -8.41
C LEU A 115 -5.28 24.19 -9.41
N GLN A 116 -4.93 23.01 -8.89
CA GLN A 116 -4.55 21.84 -9.68
C GLN A 116 -5.68 21.37 -10.60
N ASP A 117 -6.90 21.34 -10.09
CA ASP A 117 -8.06 20.86 -10.84
C ASP A 117 -8.78 21.96 -11.63
N ASN A 118 -8.36 23.21 -11.44
CA ASN A 118 -9.04 24.40 -11.96
C ASN A 118 -10.56 24.41 -11.67
N ALA A 119 -10.92 23.97 -10.47
CA ALA A 119 -12.30 23.75 -10.05
C ALA A 119 -12.47 24.15 -8.58
N THR A 120 -13.70 24.41 -8.17
CA THR A 120 -14.02 24.62 -6.76
C THR A 120 -13.82 23.33 -6.00
N ARG A 121 -12.99 23.38 -4.96
CA ARG A 121 -12.75 22.28 -4.03
C ARG A 121 -13.22 22.65 -2.64
N ALA A 122 -13.63 21.64 -1.90
CA ALA A 122 -14.17 21.80 -0.56
C ALA A 122 -13.58 20.76 0.39
N ALA A 123 -13.31 21.19 1.62
CA ALA A 123 -12.82 20.33 2.68
C ALA A 123 -13.23 20.91 4.05
N VAL A 124 -13.29 20.05 5.07
CA VAL A 124 -13.31 20.51 6.46
C VAL A 124 -11.87 20.78 6.90
N VAL A 125 -11.59 21.98 7.37
CA VAL A 125 -10.26 22.43 7.77
C VAL A 125 -10.30 23.05 9.17
N MET A 126 -9.16 23.04 9.85
CA MET A 126 -9.00 23.81 11.09
C MET A 126 -8.67 25.26 10.73
N ASP A 127 -9.60 26.18 11.02
CA ASP A 127 -9.43 27.60 10.73
C ASP A 127 -10.21 28.45 11.75
N ALA A 128 -9.73 29.66 12.05
CA ALA A 128 -10.27 30.54 13.09
C ALA A 128 -10.50 29.85 14.46
N GLY A 129 -9.61 28.92 14.82
CA GLY A 129 -9.64 28.22 16.11
C GLY A 129 -10.60 27.03 16.19
N GLY A 130 -11.19 26.58 15.08
CA GLY A 130 -12.05 25.39 15.07
C GLY A 130 -12.27 24.79 13.67
N PRO A 131 -13.03 23.69 13.57
CA PRO A 131 -13.34 23.07 12.29
C PRO A 131 -14.34 23.93 11.52
N ARG A 132 -14.07 24.13 10.22
CA ARG A 132 -14.89 24.93 9.31
C ARG A 132 -14.99 24.25 7.95
N LEU A 133 -16.09 24.51 7.24
CA LEU A 133 -16.20 24.13 5.84
C LEU A 133 -15.48 25.18 5.00
N ALA A 134 -14.35 24.80 4.41
CA ALA A 134 -13.60 25.64 3.49
C ALA A 134 -13.97 25.30 2.04
N LEU A 135 -14.13 26.34 1.23
CA LEU A 135 -14.19 26.23 -0.22
C LEU A 135 -13.07 27.07 -0.84
N ALA A 136 -12.40 26.53 -1.84
CA ALA A 136 -11.38 27.25 -2.59
C ALA A 136 -11.65 27.16 -4.09
N ALA A 137 -11.38 28.23 -4.82
CA ALA A 137 -11.54 28.26 -6.27
C ALA A 137 -10.61 29.27 -6.96
N PRO A 138 -10.00 28.94 -8.11
CA PRO A 138 -9.27 29.92 -8.92
C PRO A 138 -10.23 30.88 -9.63
N VAL A 139 -9.89 32.16 -9.66
CA VAL A 139 -10.58 33.17 -10.48
C VAL A 139 -9.71 33.48 -11.69
N LEU A 140 -10.29 33.36 -12.89
CA LEU A 140 -9.56 33.47 -14.14
C LEU A 140 -9.94 34.73 -14.92
N ALA A 141 -8.97 35.28 -15.64
CA ALA A 141 -9.19 36.19 -16.77
C ALA A 141 -8.25 35.81 -17.91
N ASP A 142 -8.80 35.74 -19.13
CA ASP A 142 -8.04 35.41 -20.35
C ASP A 142 -7.19 34.13 -20.23
N GLY A 143 -7.72 33.11 -19.53
CA GLY A 143 -7.06 31.82 -19.33
C GLY A 143 -5.93 31.82 -18.29
N ARG A 144 -5.70 32.93 -17.58
CA ARG A 144 -4.74 33.04 -16.47
C ARG A 144 -5.46 33.11 -15.14
N VAL A 145 -4.91 32.44 -14.12
CA VAL A 145 -5.40 32.57 -12.74
C VAL A 145 -4.94 33.92 -12.19
N LEU A 146 -5.89 34.77 -11.81
CA LEU A 146 -5.62 36.07 -11.20
C LEU A 146 -5.34 35.92 -9.70
N ALA A 147 -6.20 35.17 -9.02
CA ALA A 147 -6.11 34.89 -7.59
C ALA A 147 -6.87 33.60 -7.27
N LEU A 148 -6.59 33.05 -6.10
CA LEU A 148 -7.35 31.98 -5.47
C LEU A 148 -8.30 32.58 -4.43
N ALA A 149 -9.59 32.33 -4.58
CA ALA A 149 -10.59 32.66 -3.57
C ALA A 149 -10.62 31.55 -2.52
N TYR A 150 -10.54 31.90 -1.24
CA TYR A 150 -10.82 31.03 -0.11
C TYR A 150 -12.07 31.55 0.62
N VAL A 151 -13.08 30.71 0.78
CA VAL A 151 -14.35 31.04 1.45
C VAL A 151 -14.53 30.12 2.65
N ARG A 152 -14.71 30.73 3.82
CA ARG A 152 -14.97 30.02 5.07
C ARG A 152 -16.45 30.05 5.41
N LEU A 153 -17.02 28.87 5.62
CA LEU A 153 -18.40 28.65 6.04
C LEU A 153 -18.45 27.95 7.41
N PRO A 154 -19.53 28.19 8.18
CA PRO A 154 -19.79 27.48 9.42
C PRO A 154 -19.92 25.97 9.13
N LEU A 155 -19.38 25.14 10.02
CA LEU A 155 -19.41 23.68 9.85
C LEU A 155 -20.85 23.14 9.85
N GLU A 156 -21.76 23.85 10.52
CA GLU A 156 -23.21 23.60 10.59
C GLU A 156 -23.84 23.55 9.20
N THR A 157 -23.26 24.22 8.21
CA THR A 157 -23.67 24.13 6.79
C THR A 157 -23.73 22.68 6.33
N LEU A 158 -22.79 21.85 6.79
CA LEU A 158 -22.65 20.46 6.39
C LEU A 158 -23.22 19.48 7.43
N THR A 159 -23.15 19.86 8.71
CA THR A 159 -23.43 18.94 9.83
C THR A 159 -24.86 19.04 10.36
N ALA A 160 -25.62 20.09 10.02
CA ALA A 160 -27.01 20.24 10.44
C ALA A 160 -27.91 19.01 10.13
N PRO A 161 -27.80 18.33 8.97
CA PRO A 161 -28.56 17.09 8.71
C PRO A 161 -28.21 15.95 9.68
N LEU A 162 -26.95 15.86 10.10
CA LEU A 162 -26.49 14.85 11.05
C LEU A 162 -27.01 15.15 12.46
N GLU A 163 -27.00 16.41 12.87
CA GLU A 163 -27.48 16.83 14.19
C GLU A 163 -29.00 16.72 14.32
N ALA A 164 -29.73 17.03 13.25
CA ALA A 164 -31.19 16.93 13.19
C ALA A 164 -31.70 15.48 13.06
N ALA A 165 -30.86 14.55 12.61
CA ALA A 165 -31.24 13.15 12.41
C ALA A 165 -31.68 12.50 13.74
N ALA A 166 -32.84 11.83 13.72
CA ALA A 166 -33.27 10.99 14.83
C ALA A 166 -32.47 9.69 14.82
N LEU A 167 -31.50 9.58 15.73
CA LEU A 167 -30.61 8.42 15.83
C LEU A 167 -31.23 7.35 16.74
N PRO A 168 -31.49 6.12 16.25
CA PRO A 168 -31.97 5.04 17.10
C PRO A 168 -30.98 4.68 18.21
N ASP A 169 -31.48 4.25 19.37
CA ASP A 169 -30.64 3.81 20.49
C ASP A 169 -29.69 2.69 20.06
N LYS A 170 -28.44 2.76 20.52
CA LYS A 170 -27.35 1.81 20.21
C LYS A 170 -26.91 1.79 18.73
N THR A 171 -27.22 2.82 17.96
CA THR A 171 -26.66 2.99 16.61
C THR A 171 -25.61 4.09 16.61
N TYR A 172 -24.82 4.15 15.54
CA TYR A 172 -23.75 5.11 15.33
C TYR A 172 -23.97 5.83 14.00
N LEU A 173 -23.70 7.13 13.96
CA LEU A 173 -23.75 7.96 12.76
C LEU A 173 -22.62 9.01 12.83
N ALA A 174 -21.86 9.15 11.76
CA ALA A 174 -20.83 10.19 11.67
C ALA A 174 -20.63 10.72 10.25
N LEU A 175 -20.15 11.97 10.18
CA LEU A 175 -19.53 12.53 8.97
C LEU A 175 -18.02 12.44 9.18
N ARG A 176 -17.31 11.80 8.26
CA ARG A 176 -15.86 11.61 8.33
C ARG A 176 -15.15 12.28 7.17
N GLN A 177 -13.94 12.79 7.41
CA GLN A 177 -12.97 13.20 6.39
C GLN A 177 -11.65 12.48 6.69
N GLY A 178 -11.17 11.64 5.77
CA GLY A 178 -10.07 10.72 6.10
C GLY A 178 -10.47 9.79 7.26
N ARG A 179 -9.67 9.69 8.31
CA ARG A 179 -10.01 8.97 9.55
C ARG A 179 -10.78 9.82 10.57
N HIS A 180 -10.72 11.14 10.43
CA HIS A 180 -11.29 12.06 11.39
C HIS A 180 -12.83 12.10 11.31
N SER A 181 -13.50 11.82 12.43
CA SER A 181 -14.92 12.11 12.62
C SER A 181 -15.11 13.61 12.79
N VAL A 182 -15.58 14.28 11.73
CA VAL A 182 -15.92 15.71 11.74
C VAL A 182 -17.04 15.98 12.75
N VAL A 183 -18.06 15.11 12.72
CA VAL A 183 -19.13 15.04 13.73
C VAL A 183 -19.49 13.57 13.89
N GLU A 184 -19.65 13.12 15.13
CA GLU A 184 -20.12 11.77 15.47
C GLU A 184 -21.23 11.80 16.52
N ARG A 185 -22.15 10.85 16.42
CA ARG A 185 -23.28 10.67 17.34
C ARG A 185 -23.53 9.19 17.58
N GLY A 186 -23.94 8.85 18.79
CA GLY A 186 -24.37 7.50 19.17
C GLY A 186 -23.27 6.66 19.81
N ASP A 187 -23.30 5.34 19.56
CA ASP A 187 -22.40 4.38 20.18
C ASP A 187 -21.05 4.30 19.44
N ALA A 188 -20.05 5.01 19.97
CA ALA A 188 -18.70 5.06 19.39
C ALA A 188 -18.00 3.69 19.31
N SER A 189 -18.45 2.66 20.04
CA SER A 189 -17.88 1.31 19.92
C SER A 189 -18.12 0.69 18.53
N LEU A 190 -19.12 1.20 17.80
CA LEU A 190 -19.47 0.77 16.44
C LEU A 190 -18.69 1.55 15.35
N ALA A 191 -17.85 2.51 15.74
CA ALA A 191 -17.13 3.40 14.82
C ALA A 191 -16.29 2.67 13.76
N ASN A 192 -15.68 1.54 14.11
CA ASN A 192 -14.84 0.74 13.20
C ASN A 192 -15.68 -0.13 12.24
N ALA A 193 -16.92 -0.44 12.60
CA ALA A 193 -17.83 -1.23 11.74
C ALA A 193 -18.65 -0.36 10.77
N ALA A 194 -18.62 0.97 10.95
CA ALA A 194 -19.52 1.91 10.27
C ALA A 194 -19.14 2.24 8.83
N GLU A 195 -17.95 1.86 8.37
CA GLU A 195 -17.46 2.15 7.02
C GLU A 195 -18.24 1.40 5.92
N PHE A 196 -18.84 0.26 6.27
CA PHE A 196 -19.59 -0.54 5.31
C PHE A 196 -20.84 0.21 4.80
N GLY A 197 -20.88 0.53 3.51
CA GLY A 197 -22.00 1.24 2.86
C GLY A 197 -21.95 2.76 2.99
N ALA A 198 -20.78 3.33 3.36
CA ALA A 198 -20.56 4.76 3.46
C ALA A 198 -21.06 5.55 2.22
N VAL A 199 -21.70 6.68 2.46
CA VAL A 199 -22.17 7.59 1.40
C VAL A 199 -21.13 8.68 1.20
N LYS A 200 -20.36 8.62 0.11
CA LYS A 200 -19.34 9.62 -0.23
C LYS A 200 -19.98 10.94 -0.66
N LEU A 201 -19.41 12.05 -0.21
CA LEU A 201 -19.76 13.39 -0.65
C LEU A 201 -18.93 13.74 -1.90
N PRO A 202 -19.56 13.92 -3.08
CA PRO A 202 -18.85 14.11 -4.34
C PRO A 202 -17.84 15.26 -4.32
N GLY A 203 -16.67 15.03 -4.94
CA GLY A 203 -15.63 16.04 -5.07
C GLY A 203 -14.79 16.30 -3.82
N THR A 204 -14.96 15.48 -2.77
CA THR A 204 -14.29 15.61 -1.47
C THR A 204 -13.85 14.24 -0.93
N GLN A 205 -13.05 14.23 0.14
CA GLN A 205 -12.71 13.02 0.89
C GLN A 205 -13.74 12.67 1.99
N MET A 206 -14.87 13.40 2.02
CA MET A 206 -15.86 13.26 3.07
C MET A 206 -16.87 12.15 2.79
N ARG A 207 -17.37 11.52 3.85
CA ARG A 207 -18.40 10.48 3.75
C ARG A 207 -19.25 10.40 5.01
N VAL A 208 -20.52 10.03 4.84
CA VAL A 208 -21.42 9.72 5.96
C VAL A 208 -21.42 8.22 6.21
N VAL A 209 -21.15 7.83 7.45
CA VAL A 209 -21.05 6.45 7.92
C VAL A 209 -22.10 6.17 8.99
N SER A 210 -22.56 4.92 9.08
CA SER A 210 -23.46 4.49 10.15
C SER A 210 -23.27 3.01 10.46
N ALA A 211 -23.59 2.61 11.69
CA ALA A 211 -23.55 1.22 12.12
C ALA A 211 -24.66 0.93 13.13
N ALA A 212 -25.10 -0.33 13.16
CA ALA A 212 -25.95 -0.89 14.19
C ALA A 212 -25.34 -2.19 14.74
N PRO A 213 -25.74 -2.64 15.94
CA PRO A 213 -25.21 -3.88 16.53
C PRO A 213 -25.64 -5.09 15.70
N VAL A 214 -24.66 -5.92 15.33
CA VAL A 214 -24.89 -7.19 14.64
C VAL A 214 -25.23 -8.26 15.67
N SER A 215 -26.29 -9.06 15.45
CA SER A 215 -26.59 -10.20 16.32
C SER A 215 -25.65 -11.37 16.03
N ASP A 216 -25.12 -12.02 17.07
CA ASP A 216 -24.26 -13.23 17.00
C ASP A 216 -24.97 -14.51 16.47
N GLY A 217 -26.17 -14.37 15.89
CA GLY A 217 -26.94 -15.50 15.36
C GLY A 217 -26.29 -16.08 14.11
N ALA A 218 -25.98 -17.37 14.14
CA ALA A 218 -25.39 -18.10 13.00
C ALA A 218 -26.36 -18.29 11.81
N SER A 219 -27.65 -17.94 11.96
CA SER A 219 -28.69 -18.18 10.95
C SER A 219 -29.70 -17.05 10.86
N SER A 220 -30.43 -16.97 9.74
CA SER A 220 -31.41 -15.91 9.48
C SER A 220 -32.61 -16.02 10.42
N ALA A 221 -33.30 -14.90 10.72
CA ALA A 221 -34.51 -14.89 11.54
C ALA A 221 -35.57 -15.90 11.06
N MET A 222 -35.73 -16.05 9.74
CA MET A 222 -36.64 -17.03 9.14
C MET A 222 -36.25 -18.46 9.49
N THR A 223 -34.96 -18.77 9.44
CA THR A 223 -34.42 -20.09 9.79
C THR A 223 -34.68 -20.42 11.26
N GLU A 224 -34.43 -19.46 12.15
CA GLU A 224 -34.68 -19.58 13.59
C GLU A 224 -36.17 -19.82 13.90
N PHE A 225 -37.08 -19.07 13.26
CA PHE A 225 -38.52 -19.30 13.44
C PHE A 225 -38.99 -20.65 12.87
N LEU A 226 -38.43 -21.11 11.76
CA LEU A 226 -38.73 -22.44 11.21
C LEU A 226 -38.27 -23.55 12.16
N LEU A 227 -37.07 -23.43 12.75
CA LEU A 227 -36.57 -24.36 13.74
C LEU A 227 -37.44 -24.36 15.01
N ALA A 228 -37.85 -23.19 15.48
CA ALA A 228 -38.80 -23.07 16.59
C ALA A 228 -40.11 -23.81 16.29
N GLY A 229 -40.67 -23.62 15.08
CA GLY A 229 -41.86 -24.32 14.62
C GLY A 229 -41.70 -25.84 14.56
N LEU A 230 -40.56 -26.33 14.06
CA LEU A 230 -40.24 -27.76 14.02
C LEU A 230 -40.15 -28.35 15.42
N CYS A 231 -39.51 -27.66 16.36
CA CYS A 231 -39.42 -28.09 17.75
C CYS A 231 -40.80 -28.14 18.43
N LEU A 232 -41.70 -27.20 18.13
CA LEU A 232 -43.10 -27.23 18.59
C LEU A 232 -43.86 -28.44 18.02
N LEU A 233 -43.68 -28.75 16.74
CA LEU A 233 -44.30 -29.93 16.10
C LEU A 233 -43.79 -31.24 16.72
N VAL A 234 -42.49 -31.33 17.03
CA VAL A 234 -41.91 -32.49 17.74
C VAL A 234 -42.47 -32.59 19.16
N ALA A 235 -42.58 -31.48 19.89
CA ALA A 235 -43.19 -31.47 21.21
C ALA A 235 -44.65 -31.94 21.16
N ALA A 236 -45.43 -31.43 20.21
CA ALA A 236 -46.83 -31.85 20.00
C ALA A 236 -46.93 -33.33 19.64
N GLY A 237 -46.08 -33.83 18.73
CA GLY A 237 -46.03 -35.24 18.35
C GLY A 237 -45.67 -36.17 19.51
N LEU A 238 -44.75 -35.76 20.39
CA LEU A 238 -44.38 -36.51 21.60
C LEU A 238 -45.50 -36.52 22.66
N VAL A 239 -46.28 -35.44 22.76
CA VAL A 239 -47.45 -35.36 23.66
C VAL A 239 -48.65 -36.13 23.11
N LEU A 240 -48.82 -36.19 21.79
CA LEU A 240 -49.91 -36.91 21.11
C LEU A 240 -49.59 -38.40 20.87
N GLN A 241 -48.33 -38.81 21.00
CA GLN A 241 -47.88 -40.19 20.81
C GLN A 241 -48.63 -41.26 21.63
N PRO A 242 -49.07 -41.00 22.88
CA PRO A 242 -49.88 -41.96 23.64
C PRO A 242 -51.30 -42.14 23.08
N ARG A 243 -51.81 -41.20 22.28
CA ARG A 243 -53.17 -41.24 21.70
C ARG A 243 -53.21 -41.84 20.29
N LEU A 244 -52.10 -41.81 19.55
CA LEU A 244 -52.03 -42.34 18.18
C LEU A 244 -51.57 -43.81 18.10
N LYS A 245 -51.08 -44.39 19.21
CA LYS A 245 -50.68 -45.82 19.26
C LYS A 245 -51.84 -46.81 19.47
N SER A 246 -53.08 -46.35 19.66
CA SER A 246 -54.27 -47.24 19.74
C SER A 246 -54.97 -47.47 18.40
N LEU A 247 -54.50 -46.85 17.31
CA LEU A 247 -55.12 -46.91 15.99
C LEU A 247 -54.07 -47.14 14.92
N ARG A 248 -53.62 -48.39 14.78
CA ARG A 248 -53.27 -49.03 13.49
C ARG A 248 -52.69 -50.43 13.72
N ARG A 249 -53.59 -51.43 13.64
CA ARG A 249 -53.24 -52.78 13.21
C ARG A 249 -53.14 -52.78 11.67
N ARG A 250 -52.12 -53.48 11.19
CA ARG A 250 -51.82 -53.90 9.79
C ARG A 250 -53.02 -54.61 9.12
N PRO A 251 -53.09 -54.77 7.77
CA PRO A 251 -52.16 -55.63 7.02
C PRO A 251 -51.81 -55.21 5.57
N ALA A 252 -51.00 -56.06 4.94
CA ALA A 252 -50.36 -55.99 3.64
C ALA A 252 -51.31 -56.24 2.43
N GLY A 253 -50.87 -55.83 1.24
CA GLY A 253 -51.46 -56.18 -0.06
C GLY A 253 -50.70 -55.52 -1.22
N ASP A 254 -50.39 -56.33 -2.23
CA ASP A 254 -49.51 -56.08 -3.39
C ASP A 254 -50.12 -55.25 -4.54
N ALA A 255 -49.21 -54.72 -5.37
CA ALA A 255 -49.21 -54.50 -6.84
C ALA A 255 -50.28 -53.63 -7.52
N ALA A 256 -49.83 -52.55 -8.21
CA ALA A 256 -49.81 -52.43 -9.69
C ALA A 256 -49.53 -50.98 -10.18
N GLU A 257 -48.75 -50.90 -11.27
CA GLU A 257 -48.79 -49.98 -12.45
C GLU A 257 -48.44 -48.46 -12.38
N GLU A 258 -47.30 -48.17 -13.04
CA GLU A 258 -47.02 -47.25 -14.18
C GLU A 258 -47.16 -45.70 -14.16
N GLU A 259 -46.28 -45.10 -15.00
CA GLU A 259 -46.15 -43.72 -15.54
C GLU A 259 -45.55 -42.61 -14.63
N ASP A 260 -44.66 -41.68 -15.05
CA ASP A 260 -43.96 -41.39 -16.31
C ASP A 260 -42.76 -40.42 -16.07
N ALA A 261 -41.83 -40.42 -17.03
CA ALA A 261 -40.98 -39.34 -17.58
C ALA A 261 -40.12 -38.37 -16.71
N SER A 262 -38.82 -38.50 -16.96
CA SER A 262 -37.92 -37.45 -17.54
C SER A 262 -36.66 -37.15 -16.72
N ALA A 263 -35.59 -37.90 -17.04
CA ALA A 263 -34.22 -37.56 -16.68
C ALA A 263 -33.48 -37.16 -17.96
N GLY A 264 -32.99 -35.92 -18.01
CA GLY A 264 -32.13 -35.43 -19.09
C GLY A 264 -30.73 -36.07 -19.06
N PRO A 265 -30.06 -36.18 -20.21
CA PRO A 265 -28.76 -36.84 -20.31
C PRO A 265 -27.65 -36.02 -19.64
N THR A 266 -26.79 -36.75 -18.94
CA THR A 266 -25.60 -36.28 -18.24
C THR A 266 -24.40 -36.09 -19.18
N LEU A 267 -23.46 -35.28 -18.68
CA LEU A 267 -22.19 -34.74 -19.21
C LEU A 267 -21.23 -35.70 -19.96
N ALA A 268 -21.58 -36.94 -20.23
CA ALA A 268 -20.76 -37.90 -20.98
C ALA A 268 -20.96 -37.83 -22.52
N GLU A 269 -21.85 -36.96 -23.02
CA GLU A 269 -22.14 -36.81 -24.45
C GLU A 269 -21.52 -35.56 -25.12
N LEU A 270 -20.72 -34.77 -24.40
CA LEU A 270 -20.05 -33.56 -24.95
C LEU A 270 -18.52 -33.71 -25.15
N GLN A 271 -17.98 -34.93 -25.05
CA GLN A 271 -16.56 -35.20 -25.26
C GLN A 271 -16.31 -36.32 -26.28
N SER A 272 -16.46 -36.02 -27.58
CA SER A 272 -15.69 -36.72 -28.62
C SER A 272 -15.82 -36.04 -30.00
N ALA A 273 -14.96 -35.07 -30.28
CA ALA A 273 -14.64 -34.69 -31.66
C ALA A 273 -13.23 -34.09 -31.71
N GLY A 274 -12.21 -34.94 -31.51
CA GLY A 274 -10.84 -34.57 -31.81
C GLY A 274 -10.63 -34.42 -33.32
N LYS A 275 -9.86 -33.39 -33.69
CA LYS A 275 -8.75 -33.39 -34.67
C LYS A 275 -8.30 -31.95 -34.91
N LEU A 276 -6.99 -31.69 -34.80
CA LEU A 276 -6.15 -31.00 -35.79
C LEU A 276 -4.70 -30.91 -35.26
N GLN A 277 -3.75 -31.24 -36.13
CA GLN A 277 -2.30 -31.39 -35.88
C GLN A 277 -1.56 -30.04 -35.90
N PRO A 278 -0.40 -29.92 -35.22
CA PRO A 278 0.40 -28.70 -35.19
C PRO A 278 1.35 -28.56 -36.40
N PRO A 279 1.66 -27.33 -36.87
CA PRO A 279 2.65 -27.09 -37.90
C PRO A 279 4.08 -26.96 -37.35
N GLU A 280 5.04 -27.47 -38.12
CA GLU A 280 6.49 -27.38 -37.93
C GLU A 280 7.07 -25.99 -38.26
N PRO A 281 8.25 -25.64 -37.70
CA PRO A 281 8.83 -24.30 -37.77
C PRO A 281 9.61 -24.03 -39.07
N ALA A 282 9.59 -22.76 -39.49
CA ALA A 282 10.36 -22.26 -40.64
C ALA A 282 11.85 -22.00 -40.28
N PRO A 283 12.77 -22.17 -41.24
CA PRO A 283 14.21 -22.09 -41.02
C PRO A 283 14.76 -20.66 -40.90
N THR A 284 15.73 -20.52 -40.01
CA THR A 284 16.51 -19.33 -39.66
C THR A 284 17.43 -18.88 -40.80
N ALA A 285 17.39 -17.59 -41.15
CA ALA A 285 18.36 -16.97 -42.06
C ALA A 285 19.64 -16.56 -41.32
N ALA A 286 20.79 -16.88 -41.92
CA ALA A 286 22.12 -16.60 -41.39
C ALA A 286 22.48 -15.11 -41.44
N ALA A 287 23.07 -14.60 -40.35
CA ALA A 287 23.67 -13.27 -40.28
C ALA A 287 25.08 -13.26 -40.90
N ALA A 288 25.40 -12.19 -41.64
CA ALA A 288 26.72 -11.94 -42.20
C ALA A 288 27.70 -11.42 -41.13
N PRO A 289 29.03 -11.66 -41.26
CA PRO A 289 30.01 -11.23 -40.27
C PRO A 289 30.30 -9.73 -40.40
N GLY A 290 29.92 -8.96 -39.38
CA GLY A 290 30.34 -7.56 -39.21
C GLY A 290 31.80 -7.45 -38.76
N LYS A 291 32.50 -6.42 -39.25
CA LYS A 291 33.88 -6.07 -38.85
C LYS A 291 34.00 -5.89 -37.32
N PRO A 292 35.14 -6.24 -36.70
CA PRO A 292 35.32 -6.07 -35.27
C PRO A 292 35.34 -4.58 -34.90
N ALA A 293 34.41 -4.18 -34.04
CA ALA A 293 34.42 -2.88 -33.38
C ALA A 293 35.58 -2.81 -32.37
N PRO A 294 36.16 -1.61 -32.14
CA PRO A 294 37.32 -1.43 -31.29
C PRO A 294 37.04 -1.88 -29.84
N VAL A 295 38.10 -2.39 -29.21
CA VAL A 295 38.08 -2.94 -27.85
C VAL A 295 37.56 -1.90 -26.86
N ARG A 296 36.43 -2.23 -26.25
CA ARG A 296 35.71 -1.44 -25.24
C ARG A 296 36.33 -1.56 -23.86
N ALA A 297 36.09 -0.56 -23.02
CA ALA A 297 36.11 -0.75 -21.56
C ALA A 297 35.24 -1.98 -21.23
N ALA A 298 35.80 -2.94 -20.49
CA ALA A 298 35.12 -4.19 -20.19
C ALA A 298 33.91 -3.92 -19.28
N LEU A 299 32.71 -3.82 -19.87
CA LEU A 299 31.46 -3.74 -19.11
C LEU A 299 31.22 -5.07 -18.41
N ASP A 300 31.28 -5.07 -17.09
CA ASP A 300 31.07 -6.27 -16.30
C ASP A 300 29.57 -6.63 -16.29
N ARG A 301 29.19 -7.71 -16.98
CA ARG A 301 27.80 -8.17 -17.04
C ARG A 301 27.20 -8.43 -15.65
N SER A 302 28.03 -8.78 -14.66
CA SER A 302 27.56 -9.09 -13.31
C SER A 302 26.90 -7.90 -12.61
N ILE A 303 27.13 -6.65 -13.04
CA ILE A 303 26.44 -5.50 -12.43
C ILE A 303 24.97 -5.40 -12.83
N PHE A 304 24.54 -6.04 -13.92
CA PHE A 304 23.16 -6.07 -14.39
C PHE A 304 22.41 -7.21 -13.69
N ARG A 305 21.80 -6.90 -12.54
CA ARG A 305 21.14 -7.87 -11.66
C ARG A 305 19.68 -8.08 -12.05
N ALA A 306 18.94 -8.83 -11.24
CA ALA A 306 17.55 -9.17 -11.52
C ALA A 306 16.57 -7.96 -11.44
N TYR A 307 16.84 -6.96 -10.59
CA TYR A 307 15.87 -5.87 -10.32
C TYR A 307 16.44 -4.47 -10.47
N ASP A 308 17.77 -4.37 -10.55
CA ASP A 308 18.52 -3.13 -10.60
C ASP A 308 19.91 -3.37 -11.25
N ILE A 309 20.69 -2.29 -11.36
CA ILE A 309 22.11 -2.37 -11.69
C ILE A 309 22.90 -2.02 -10.42
N ARG A 310 23.87 -2.84 -10.02
CA ARG A 310 24.68 -2.63 -8.81
C ARG A 310 26.14 -3.04 -9.03
N GLY A 311 27.07 -2.17 -8.66
CA GLY A 311 28.50 -2.44 -8.74
C GLY A 311 29.31 -1.81 -7.62
N VAL A 312 30.60 -2.12 -7.60
CA VAL A 312 31.57 -1.57 -6.65
C VAL A 312 32.38 -0.49 -7.35
N ILE A 313 32.42 0.70 -6.75
CA ILE A 313 33.10 1.86 -7.28
C ILE A 313 34.58 1.57 -7.48
N GLY A 314 35.10 1.90 -8.66
CA GLY A 314 36.51 1.69 -9.03
C GLY A 314 36.89 0.24 -9.33
N LYS A 315 35.93 -0.71 -9.29
CA LYS A 315 36.13 -2.11 -9.70
C LYS A 315 35.23 -2.50 -10.86
N THR A 316 33.92 -2.42 -10.65
CA THR A 316 32.89 -2.84 -11.63
C THR A 316 31.95 -1.72 -12.04
N LEU A 317 31.99 -0.58 -11.32
CA LEU A 317 31.22 0.62 -11.64
C LEU A 317 32.12 1.85 -11.56
N ASP A 318 32.03 2.71 -12.58
CA ASP A 318 32.71 3.99 -12.68
C ASP A 318 31.88 4.97 -13.51
N ALA A 319 32.39 6.20 -13.69
CA ALA A 319 31.68 7.25 -14.43
C ALA A 319 31.44 6.88 -15.90
N GLU A 320 32.40 6.20 -16.55
CA GLU A 320 32.26 5.75 -17.94
C GLU A 320 31.11 4.75 -18.08
N THR A 321 31.06 3.77 -17.17
CA THR A 321 30.01 2.77 -17.10
C THR A 321 28.65 3.41 -16.82
N ALA A 322 28.58 4.35 -15.87
CA ALA A 322 27.35 5.11 -15.57
C ALA A 322 26.85 5.90 -16.80
N ARG A 323 27.76 6.51 -17.56
CA ARG A 323 27.43 7.24 -18.79
C ARG A 323 26.89 6.31 -19.88
N LEU A 324 27.50 5.14 -20.07
CA LEU A 324 27.01 4.14 -21.01
C LEU A 324 25.63 3.60 -20.61
N ILE A 325 25.39 3.39 -19.31
CA ILE A 325 24.08 3.01 -18.78
C ILE A 325 23.05 4.10 -19.05
N GLY A 326 23.39 5.36 -18.78
CA GLY A 326 22.51 6.51 -19.08
C GLY A 326 22.13 6.56 -20.56
N GLN A 327 23.10 6.38 -21.45
CA GLN A 327 22.83 6.34 -22.88
C GLN A 327 21.97 5.14 -23.30
N ALA A 328 22.18 3.96 -22.69
CA ALA A 328 21.37 2.77 -22.95
C ALA A 328 19.90 2.96 -22.50
N ILE A 329 19.68 3.56 -21.33
CA ILE A 329 18.35 3.93 -20.83
C ILE A 329 17.69 4.92 -21.80
N GLY A 330 18.41 5.98 -22.18
CA GLY A 330 17.89 6.97 -23.13
C GLY A 330 17.59 6.38 -24.52
N SER A 331 18.34 5.37 -24.94
CA SER A 331 18.07 4.59 -26.17
C SER A 331 16.82 3.73 -26.06
N ALA A 332 16.58 3.13 -24.88
CA ALA A 332 15.36 2.37 -24.61
C ALA A 332 14.13 3.29 -24.58
N MET A 333 14.25 4.45 -23.94
CA MET A 333 13.22 5.50 -23.95
C MET A 333 12.91 6.02 -25.35
N GLN A 334 13.95 6.26 -26.17
CA GLN A 334 13.76 6.68 -27.57
C GLN A 334 12.91 5.68 -28.35
N ALA A 335 13.11 4.38 -28.13
CA ALA A 335 12.31 3.35 -28.79
C ALA A 335 10.83 3.32 -28.35
N GLN A 336 10.49 3.97 -27.23
CA GLN A 336 9.12 4.11 -26.71
C GLN A 336 8.56 5.53 -26.91
N ASP A 337 9.27 6.40 -27.64
CA ASP A 337 8.94 7.83 -27.79
C ASP A 337 8.85 8.61 -26.45
N ALA A 338 9.50 8.10 -25.40
CA ALA A 338 9.55 8.73 -24.08
C ALA A 338 10.65 9.81 -24.05
N ARG A 339 10.29 11.05 -23.66
CA ARG A 339 11.20 12.21 -23.76
C ARG A 339 11.85 12.61 -22.43
N THR A 340 11.08 12.61 -21.35
CA THR A 340 11.46 13.22 -20.08
C THR A 340 11.81 12.15 -19.05
N ILE A 341 12.84 12.39 -18.24
CA ILE A 341 13.25 11.48 -17.17
C ILE A 341 13.68 12.26 -15.93
N VAL A 342 13.23 11.82 -14.77
CA VAL A 342 13.71 12.34 -13.48
C VAL A 342 14.98 11.59 -13.05
N VAL A 343 15.97 12.29 -12.54
CA VAL A 343 17.15 11.69 -11.90
C VAL A 343 17.28 12.24 -10.49
N GLY A 344 17.40 11.34 -9.51
CA GLY A 344 17.77 11.70 -8.14
C GLY A 344 18.80 10.72 -7.60
N ARG A 345 19.42 11.06 -6.47
CA ARG A 345 20.54 10.28 -5.93
C ARG A 345 20.54 10.19 -4.41
N ASP A 346 21.09 9.10 -3.88
CA ASP A 346 21.30 8.92 -2.44
C ASP A 346 22.49 9.75 -1.90
N GLY A 347 22.78 9.57 -0.61
CA GLY A 347 23.81 10.29 0.14
C GLY A 347 25.24 9.75 0.02
N ARG A 348 25.51 8.78 -0.85
CA ARG A 348 26.86 8.20 -0.97
C ARG A 348 27.84 9.18 -1.58
N LEU A 349 29.11 9.03 -1.20
CA LEU A 349 30.20 9.87 -1.69
C LEU A 349 30.37 9.83 -3.23
N SER A 350 30.08 8.68 -3.85
CA SER A 350 30.18 8.48 -5.29
C SER A 350 28.92 8.92 -6.07
N SER A 351 27.78 9.08 -5.41
CA SER A 351 26.49 9.35 -6.05
C SER A 351 26.45 10.64 -6.87
N PRO A 352 27.08 11.77 -6.47
CA PRO A 352 27.17 12.95 -7.33
C PRO A 352 27.82 12.66 -8.69
N GLN A 353 28.99 12.00 -8.69
CA GLN A 353 29.72 11.67 -9.91
C GLN A 353 28.96 10.67 -10.80
N MET A 354 28.33 9.66 -10.19
CA MET A 354 27.55 8.66 -10.93
C MET A 354 26.31 9.29 -11.56
N ALA A 355 25.62 10.20 -10.86
CA ALA A 355 24.47 10.93 -11.38
C ALA A 355 24.88 11.85 -12.54
N ASP A 356 25.94 12.66 -12.39
CA ASP A 356 26.41 13.54 -13.46
C ASP A 356 26.72 12.75 -14.75
N ALA A 357 27.45 11.64 -14.63
CA ALA A 357 27.79 10.79 -15.76
C ALA A 357 26.56 10.11 -16.39
N LEU A 358 25.63 9.62 -15.57
CA LEU A 358 24.35 9.07 -16.04
C LEU A 358 23.56 10.11 -16.84
N ILE A 359 23.45 11.34 -16.31
CA ILE A 359 22.76 12.47 -16.93
C ILE A 359 23.40 12.79 -18.28
N GLU A 360 24.73 12.83 -18.37
CA GLU A 360 25.41 13.01 -19.67
C GLU A 360 25.01 11.96 -20.70
N GLY A 361 24.96 10.69 -20.31
CA GLY A 361 24.52 9.59 -21.17
C GLY A 361 23.07 9.74 -21.64
N LEU A 362 22.15 10.06 -20.72
CA LEU A 362 20.73 10.30 -21.03
C LEU A 362 20.55 11.44 -22.04
N ARG A 363 21.30 12.54 -21.84
CA ARG A 363 21.29 13.69 -22.75
C ARG A 363 21.87 13.36 -24.12
N GLN A 364 22.93 12.55 -24.19
CA GLN A 364 23.48 12.10 -25.48
C GLN A 364 22.45 11.34 -26.32
N ALA A 365 21.54 10.61 -25.67
CA ALA A 365 20.38 9.97 -26.32
C ALA A 365 19.19 10.94 -26.53
N GLY A 366 19.37 12.24 -26.30
CA GLY A 366 18.35 13.29 -26.52
C GLY A 366 17.25 13.35 -25.46
N ARG A 367 17.43 12.74 -24.28
CA ARG A 367 16.41 12.77 -23.21
C ARG A 367 16.50 14.06 -22.40
N GLU A 368 15.34 14.62 -22.07
CA GLU A 368 15.22 15.78 -21.18
C GLU A 368 15.26 15.31 -19.73
N VAL A 369 16.23 15.80 -18.98
CA VAL A 369 16.48 15.34 -17.62
C VAL A 369 16.01 16.39 -16.61
N ILE A 370 15.22 15.96 -15.63
CA ILE A 370 14.90 16.73 -14.44
C ILE A 370 15.74 16.17 -13.29
N ASP A 371 16.81 16.86 -12.94
CA ASP A 371 17.68 16.53 -11.81
C ASP A 371 17.06 17.06 -10.52
N ILE A 372 16.62 16.14 -9.65
CA ILE A 372 16.04 16.49 -8.34
C ILE A 372 17.07 16.48 -7.20
N GLY A 373 18.35 16.29 -7.53
CA GLY A 373 19.43 16.30 -6.55
C GLY A 373 19.40 15.11 -5.60
N ALA A 374 19.74 15.37 -4.34
CA ALA A 374 19.86 14.34 -3.31
C ALA A 374 18.49 14.06 -2.69
N ALA A 375 17.98 12.84 -2.83
CA ALA A 375 16.65 12.47 -2.38
C ALA A 375 16.55 10.96 -2.12
N PRO A 376 15.69 10.50 -1.18
CA PRO A 376 15.35 9.09 -1.07
C PRO A 376 14.77 8.53 -2.37
N THR A 377 15.00 7.25 -2.61
CA THR A 377 14.44 6.50 -3.75
C THR A 377 12.91 6.71 -3.92
N PRO A 378 12.06 6.65 -2.87
CA PRO A 378 10.64 6.92 -3.04
C PRO A 378 10.30 8.35 -3.47
N VAL A 379 11.13 9.35 -3.11
CA VAL A 379 10.96 10.73 -3.57
C VAL A 379 11.29 10.84 -5.07
N VAL A 380 12.27 10.07 -5.56
CA VAL A 380 12.55 9.95 -7.01
C VAL A 380 11.35 9.35 -7.75
N TYR A 381 10.75 8.29 -7.20
CA TYR A 381 9.53 7.70 -7.76
C TYR A 381 8.37 8.69 -7.74
N PHE A 382 8.12 9.35 -6.61
CA PHE A 382 7.10 10.39 -6.48
C PHE A 382 7.27 11.49 -7.53
N ALA A 383 8.48 12.00 -7.71
CA ALA A 383 8.78 13.04 -8.70
C ALA A 383 8.41 12.61 -10.13
N ALA A 384 8.63 11.35 -10.49
CA ALA A 384 8.24 10.82 -11.79
C ALA A 384 6.72 10.93 -12.04
N TYR A 385 5.91 10.73 -11.00
CA TYR A 385 4.45 10.91 -11.04
C TYR A 385 4.04 12.38 -10.96
N HIS A 386 4.54 13.11 -9.95
CA HIS A 386 4.18 14.49 -9.65
C HIS A 386 4.51 15.44 -10.82
N LEU A 387 5.67 15.24 -11.45
CA LEU A 387 6.12 16.02 -12.61
C LEU A 387 5.62 15.46 -13.95
N ARG A 388 4.84 14.38 -13.93
CA ARG A 388 4.32 13.69 -15.12
C ARG A 388 5.43 13.30 -16.12
N ALA A 389 6.60 12.94 -15.60
CA ALA A 389 7.73 12.52 -16.42
C ALA A 389 7.60 11.07 -16.88
N GLY A 390 6.88 10.21 -16.13
CA GLY A 390 6.68 8.79 -16.44
C GLY A 390 7.92 7.91 -16.25
N SER A 391 9.12 8.47 -16.39
CA SER A 391 10.40 7.76 -16.26
C SER A 391 11.27 8.37 -15.17
N CYS A 392 12.04 7.54 -14.46
CA CYS A 392 13.05 8.02 -13.53
C CYS A 392 14.22 7.04 -13.30
N VAL A 393 15.33 7.57 -12.78
CA VAL A 393 16.44 6.79 -12.23
C VAL A 393 16.81 7.29 -10.84
N SER A 394 16.79 6.40 -9.86
CA SER A 394 17.44 6.62 -8.57
C SER A 394 18.87 6.08 -8.63
N VAL A 395 19.85 6.96 -8.42
CA VAL A 395 21.28 6.60 -8.30
C VAL A 395 21.56 6.29 -6.83
N THR A 396 21.73 5.02 -6.52
CA THR A 396 21.72 4.54 -5.14
C THR A 396 22.53 3.27 -5.00
N GLY A 397 23.15 3.06 -3.83
CA GLY A 397 23.67 1.75 -3.38
C GLY A 397 22.74 1.02 -2.41
N SER A 398 21.56 1.56 -2.11
CA SER A 398 20.60 1.07 -1.11
C SER A 398 21.28 0.85 0.25
N HIS A 399 21.13 -0.33 0.85
CA HIS A 399 21.69 -0.73 2.13
C HIS A 399 23.13 -1.31 2.05
N ASN A 400 23.75 -1.37 0.86
CA ASN A 400 25.10 -1.95 0.69
C ASN A 400 26.21 -1.10 1.37
N PRO A 401 27.42 -1.64 1.59
CA PRO A 401 28.55 -0.87 2.13
C PRO A 401 28.90 0.39 1.29
N PRO A 402 29.62 1.38 1.85
CA PRO A 402 29.89 2.68 1.21
C PRO A 402 30.45 2.64 -0.22
N ASP A 403 31.24 1.62 -0.55
CA ASP A 403 31.91 1.45 -1.85
C ASP A 403 30.99 0.91 -2.96
N TYR A 404 29.74 0.56 -2.65
CA TYR A 404 28.74 0.17 -3.64
C TYR A 404 27.93 1.37 -4.14
N ASN A 405 27.50 1.32 -5.40
CA ASN A 405 26.48 2.20 -5.98
C ASN A 405 25.74 1.48 -7.12
N GLY A 406 24.75 2.12 -7.73
CA GLY A 406 23.86 1.48 -8.68
C GLY A 406 22.70 2.35 -9.16
N PHE A 407 21.77 1.73 -9.89
CA PHE A 407 20.68 2.40 -10.59
C PHE A 407 19.38 1.59 -10.45
N LYS A 408 18.34 2.20 -9.87
CA LYS A 408 16.95 1.71 -9.90
C LYS A 408 16.21 2.49 -10.99
N ILE A 409 15.60 1.78 -11.95
CA ILE A 409 15.18 2.39 -13.23
C ILE A 409 13.68 2.17 -13.46
N VAL A 410 12.98 3.24 -13.79
CA VAL A 410 11.59 3.24 -14.26
C VAL A 410 11.53 3.91 -15.63
N ILE A 411 10.89 3.25 -16.61
CA ILE A 411 10.62 3.82 -17.94
C ILE A 411 9.11 3.73 -18.20
N GLU A 412 8.45 4.86 -18.46
CA GLU A 412 7.01 4.95 -18.74
C GLU A 412 6.14 4.18 -17.72
N GLY A 413 6.45 4.37 -16.44
CA GLY A 413 5.79 3.71 -15.32
C GLY A 413 6.29 2.28 -15.06
N GLU A 414 6.97 1.62 -16.00
CA GLU A 414 7.51 0.27 -15.81
C GLU A 414 8.83 0.27 -15.03
N THR A 415 8.84 -0.30 -13.82
CA THR A 415 10.10 -0.59 -13.12
C THR A 415 10.80 -1.76 -13.80
N LEU A 416 12.02 -1.53 -14.28
CA LEU A 416 12.74 -2.55 -15.04
C LEU A 416 13.18 -3.71 -14.14
N ALA A 417 13.06 -4.93 -14.65
CA ALA A 417 13.50 -6.17 -14.01
C ALA A 417 13.83 -7.25 -15.05
N GLY A 418 14.58 -8.27 -14.63
CA GLY A 418 14.94 -9.45 -15.41
C GLY A 418 15.51 -9.07 -16.78
N ASP A 419 14.87 -9.59 -17.82
CA ASP A 419 15.25 -9.38 -19.22
C ASP A 419 15.31 -7.90 -19.60
N ALA A 420 14.51 -7.02 -19.00
CA ALA A 420 14.54 -5.60 -19.31
C ALA A 420 15.87 -4.95 -18.90
N ILE A 421 16.43 -5.35 -17.76
CA ILE A 421 17.76 -4.90 -17.31
C ILE A 421 18.85 -5.53 -18.20
N GLN A 422 18.73 -6.82 -18.55
CA GLN A 422 19.69 -7.47 -19.46
C GLN A 422 19.72 -6.82 -20.85
N LYS A 423 18.59 -6.37 -21.36
CA LYS A 423 18.51 -5.61 -22.64
C LYS A 423 19.30 -4.29 -22.60
N LEU A 424 19.46 -3.66 -21.43
CA LEU A 424 20.34 -2.49 -21.31
C LEU A 424 21.80 -2.88 -21.47
N TYR A 425 22.23 -3.98 -20.86
CA TYR A 425 23.57 -4.55 -21.07
C TYR A 425 23.79 -4.88 -22.54
N GLU A 426 22.86 -5.58 -23.19
CA GLU A 426 22.95 -5.97 -24.60
C GLU A 426 23.08 -4.75 -25.50
N ARG A 427 22.28 -3.70 -25.28
CA ARG A 427 22.39 -2.43 -26.02
C ARG A 427 23.78 -1.83 -25.92
N ILE A 428 24.37 -1.83 -24.72
CA ILE A 428 25.73 -1.38 -24.55
C ILE A 428 26.64 -2.37 -25.28
N ALA A 429 26.69 -3.65 -24.95
CA ALA A 429 27.59 -4.66 -25.50
C ALA A 429 27.59 -4.75 -27.04
N GLU A 430 26.45 -4.51 -27.69
CA GLU A 430 26.27 -4.56 -29.15
C GLU A 430 26.41 -3.19 -29.84
N ASN A 431 26.60 -2.12 -29.07
CA ASN A 431 26.67 -0.74 -29.58
C ASN A 431 25.38 -0.28 -30.26
N HIS A 432 24.23 -0.76 -29.75
CA HIS A 432 22.90 -0.30 -30.13
C HIS A 432 22.47 0.91 -29.28
N LEU A 433 23.37 1.88 -29.18
CA LEU A 433 23.20 3.13 -28.44
C LEU A 433 22.77 4.24 -29.40
N TYR A 434 21.61 4.83 -29.12
CA TYR A 434 21.11 5.99 -29.84
C TYR A 434 21.91 7.25 -29.46
N VAL A 435 22.21 8.06 -30.46
CA VAL A 435 22.80 9.39 -30.31
C VAL A 435 21.86 10.37 -31.00
N ALA A 436 21.36 11.35 -30.25
CA ALA A 436 20.51 12.40 -30.81
C ALA A 436 21.36 13.46 -31.52
N ASP A 437 20.78 14.12 -32.53
CA ASP A 437 21.43 15.24 -33.23
C ASP A 437 21.80 16.39 -32.28
N ASN A 438 20.95 16.61 -31.27
CA ASN A 438 21.17 17.58 -30.20
C ASN A 438 21.05 16.88 -28.84
N PRO A 439 21.98 17.15 -27.89
CA PRO A 439 21.83 16.65 -26.54
C PRO A 439 20.56 17.19 -25.88
N GLY A 440 19.92 16.36 -25.06
CA GLY A 440 18.75 16.77 -24.29
C GLY A 440 19.08 17.85 -23.24
N MET A 441 18.04 18.58 -22.81
CA MET A 441 18.16 19.62 -21.79
C MET A 441 18.22 19.02 -20.38
N VAL A 442 18.80 19.76 -19.44
CA VAL A 442 18.73 19.46 -18.01
C VAL A 442 18.10 20.63 -17.30
N SER A 443 17.12 20.36 -16.44
CA SER A 443 16.60 21.30 -15.46
C SER A 443 16.84 20.74 -14.05
N ARG A 444 16.90 21.62 -13.06
CA ARG A 444 16.97 21.23 -11.65
C ARG A 444 15.67 21.60 -10.96
N ARG A 445 15.17 20.72 -10.09
CA ARG A 445 13.96 20.97 -9.30
C ARG A 445 14.02 20.25 -7.97
N ASP A 446 13.85 20.96 -6.86
CA ASP A 446 13.58 20.33 -5.58
C ASP A 446 12.09 19.96 -5.49
N VAL A 447 11.79 18.77 -4.98
CA VAL A 447 10.43 18.23 -4.80
C VAL A 447 10.20 17.75 -3.36
N THR A 448 11.12 18.07 -2.44
CA THR A 448 11.08 17.63 -1.05
C THR A 448 9.81 18.13 -0.35
N GLU A 449 9.51 19.42 -0.49
CA GLU A 449 8.30 20.03 0.07
C GLU A 449 7.03 19.49 -0.62
N ASP A 450 7.04 19.33 -1.95
CA ASP A 450 5.93 18.73 -2.71
C ASP A 450 5.56 17.34 -2.16
N TYR A 451 6.58 16.52 -1.83
CA TYR A 451 6.41 15.19 -1.25
C TYR A 451 5.87 15.24 0.18
N ILE A 452 6.45 16.09 1.05
CA ILE A 452 5.99 16.25 2.43
C ILE A 452 4.53 16.73 2.47
N ASN A 453 4.20 17.77 1.71
CA ASN A 453 2.86 18.35 1.68
C ASN A 453 1.83 17.34 1.16
N ARG A 454 2.19 16.57 0.13
CA ARG A 454 1.31 15.53 -0.39
C ARG A 454 0.98 14.47 0.66
N ILE A 455 1.93 14.09 1.52
CA ILE A 455 1.68 13.13 2.60
C ILE A 455 0.92 13.79 3.75
N ALA A 456 1.38 14.95 4.24
CA ALA A 456 0.79 15.65 5.37
C ALA A 456 -0.64 16.17 5.09
N GLY A 457 -0.96 16.45 3.84
CA GLY A 457 -2.33 16.80 3.42
C GLY A 457 -3.31 15.63 3.45
N ASP A 458 -2.82 14.38 3.45
CA ASP A 458 -3.63 13.17 3.53
C ASP A 458 -3.55 12.46 4.90
N ILE A 459 -2.44 12.63 5.63
CA ILE A 459 -2.17 11.98 6.92
C ILE A 459 -1.89 13.04 7.98
N GLN A 460 -2.67 13.02 9.05
CA GLN A 460 -2.45 13.75 10.30
C GLN A 460 -2.74 12.82 11.47
N ILE A 461 -1.85 12.73 12.46
CA ILE A 461 -2.03 11.82 13.60
C ILE A 461 -2.96 12.43 14.65
N GLU A 462 -3.88 11.62 15.19
CA GLU A 462 -4.91 12.10 16.13
C GLU A 462 -4.36 12.31 17.55
N ARG A 463 -3.41 11.46 17.92
CA ARG A 463 -2.68 11.50 19.19
C ARG A 463 -1.20 11.66 18.88
N LYS A 464 -0.57 12.63 19.53
CA LYS A 464 0.87 12.84 19.47
C LYS A 464 1.61 11.60 19.96
N LEU A 465 2.46 11.04 19.10
CA LEU A 465 3.34 9.89 19.41
C LEU A 465 4.79 10.38 19.42
N ARG A 466 5.57 9.94 20.42
CA ARG A 466 7.01 10.18 20.48
C ARG A 466 7.76 9.03 19.82
N VAL A 467 8.51 9.34 18.77
CA VAL A 467 9.21 8.35 17.94
C VAL A 467 10.70 8.63 17.88
N VAL A 468 11.51 7.59 18.01
CA VAL A 468 12.95 7.67 17.68
C VAL A 468 13.12 7.31 16.22
N VAL A 469 13.84 8.13 15.46
CA VAL A 469 13.99 7.96 14.01
C VAL A 469 15.46 7.72 13.69
N ASP A 470 15.79 6.48 13.34
CA ASP A 470 17.13 6.06 12.93
C ASP A 470 17.25 6.05 11.41
N CYS A 471 18.18 6.84 10.87
CA CYS A 471 18.45 6.86 9.44
C CYS A 471 19.79 6.23 9.05
N GLY A 472 20.59 5.75 10.02
CA GLY A 472 21.91 5.15 9.77
C GLY A 472 22.84 5.99 8.88
N SER A 473 22.74 7.32 8.96
CA SER A 473 23.41 8.31 8.09
C SER A 473 23.05 8.23 6.59
N GLY A 474 21.99 7.50 6.24
CA GLY A 474 21.42 7.41 4.90
C GLY A 474 20.64 8.66 4.48
N ILE A 475 20.24 8.72 3.21
CA ILE A 475 19.58 9.91 2.63
C ILE A 475 18.20 10.20 3.24
N ALA A 476 17.56 9.19 3.86
CA ALA A 476 16.30 9.35 4.59
C ALA A 476 16.39 10.40 5.70
N GLY A 477 17.57 10.60 6.30
CA GLY A 477 17.80 11.59 7.35
C GLY A 477 17.55 13.04 6.91
N GLY A 478 17.68 13.33 5.61
CA GLY A 478 17.41 14.65 5.04
C GLY A 478 15.93 15.03 4.97
N ILE A 479 15.00 14.11 5.23
CA ILE A 479 13.56 14.35 5.06
C ILE A 479 12.68 13.68 6.12
N ALA A 480 13.05 12.50 6.63
CA ALA A 480 12.19 11.70 7.50
C ALA A 480 11.81 12.41 8.81
N PRO A 481 12.72 13.11 9.54
CA PRO A 481 12.33 13.87 10.72
C PRO A 481 11.29 14.96 10.40
N GLN A 482 11.54 15.76 9.37
CA GLN A 482 10.65 16.85 8.95
C GLN A 482 9.27 16.34 8.52
N LEU A 483 9.24 15.24 7.76
CA LEU A 483 7.99 14.59 7.34
C LEU A 483 7.17 14.12 8.54
N LEU A 484 7.80 13.43 9.50
CA LEU A 484 7.11 12.86 10.65
C LEU A 484 6.62 13.97 11.61
N GLU A 485 7.37 15.05 11.76
CA GLU A 485 6.92 16.25 12.48
C GLU A 485 5.73 16.93 11.77
N ALA A 486 5.73 16.98 10.43
CA ALA A 486 4.65 17.60 9.64
C ALA A 486 3.30 16.87 9.77
N ILE A 487 3.30 15.57 10.08
CA ILE A 487 2.07 14.82 10.37
C ILE A 487 1.68 14.85 11.87
N GLY A 488 2.47 15.52 12.72
CA GLY A 488 2.18 15.76 14.13
C GLY A 488 2.95 14.90 15.15
N ALA A 489 3.95 14.12 14.73
CA ALA A 489 4.76 13.30 15.64
C ALA A 489 5.80 14.14 16.41
N GLU A 490 6.26 13.63 17.55
CA GLU A 490 7.46 14.13 18.24
C GLU A 490 8.64 13.27 17.88
N VAL A 491 9.64 13.86 17.22
CA VAL A 491 10.76 13.11 16.67
C VAL A 491 12.01 13.30 17.52
N GLU A 492 12.62 12.18 17.92
CA GLU A 492 13.97 12.11 18.45
C GLU A 492 14.90 11.55 17.35
N PRO A 493 15.71 12.39 16.69
CA PRO A 493 16.57 11.93 15.60
C PRO A 493 17.74 11.09 16.11
N LEU A 494 18.05 10.02 15.39
CA LEU A 494 19.20 9.14 15.60
C LEU A 494 19.91 8.95 14.26
N PHE A 495 21.17 9.38 14.18
CA PHE A 495 22.00 9.27 12.97
C PHE A 495 21.32 9.83 11.70
N CYS A 496 20.60 10.95 11.81
CA CYS A 496 19.90 11.58 10.69
C CYS A 496 20.79 12.52 9.84
N ASP A 497 22.00 12.82 10.28
CA ASP A 497 22.96 13.54 9.44
C ASP A 497 23.43 12.65 8.28
N VAL A 498 23.21 13.11 7.05
CA VAL A 498 23.56 12.35 5.85
C VAL A 498 25.09 12.31 5.70
N ASP A 499 25.66 11.11 5.87
CA ASP A 499 27.09 10.84 5.70
C ASP A 499 27.28 9.49 4.99
N GLY A 500 27.71 9.56 3.73
CA GLY A 500 27.97 8.39 2.89
C GLY A 500 29.12 7.49 3.36
N ASN A 501 29.83 7.83 4.43
CA ASN A 501 30.76 6.91 5.11
C ASN A 501 30.05 5.91 6.02
N PHE A 502 28.79 6.14 6.39
CA PHE A 502 27.99 5.35 7.34
C PHE A 502 28.76 5.06 8.66
N PRO A 503 29.14 6.10 9.43
CA PRO A 503 30.12 6.01 10.51
C PRO A 503 29.63 5.27 11.78
N HIS A 504 28.34 4.97 11.88
CA HIS A 504 27.72 4.40 13.09
C HIS A 504 27.47 2.90 12.93
N HIS A 505 26.47 2.55 12.11
CA HIS A 505 26.18 1.20 11.64
C HIS A 505 25.76 1.28 10.18
N HIS A 506 25.70 0.13 9.50
CA HIS A 506 25.16 0.10 8.14
C HIS A 506 23.65 0.43 8.17
N PRO A 507 23.12 1.21 7.21
CA PRO A 507 21.70 1.52 7.15
C PRO A 507 20.93 0.35 6.51
N ASP A 508 20.91 -0.80 7.21
CA ASP A 508 20.14 -1.99 6.87
C ASP A 508 19.26 -2.40 8.07
N PRO A 509 18.00 -1.96 8.12
CA PRO A 509 17.09 -2.25 9.23
C PRO A 509 16.61 -3.71 9.25
N SER A 510 16.97 -4.52 8.24
CA SER A 510 16.65 -5.96 8.23
C SER A 510 17.60 -6.79 9.10
N ASP A 511 18.76 -6.24 9.45
CA ASP A 511 19.72 -6.86 10.37
C ASP A 511 19.49 -6.35 11.81
N PRO A 512 19.07 -7.24 12.75
CA PRO A 512 18.90 -6.89 14.15
C PRO A 512 20.09 -6.18 14.80
N ALA A 513 21.32 -6.45 14.35
CA ALA A 513 22.52 -5.83 14.91
C ALA A 513 22.52 -4.30 14.68
N ASN A 514 21.95 -3.83 13.57
CA ASN A 514 21.88 -2.40 13.25
C ASN A 514 20.76 -1.67 14.01
N LEU A 515 19.86 -2.39 14.68
CA LEU A 515 18.74 -1.79 15.43
C LEU A 515 19.05 -1.61 16.93
N GLN A 516 20.23 -2.02 17.38
CA GLN A 516 20.54 -2.07 18.81
C GLN A 516 20.61 -0.67 19.44
N ASP A 517 21.13 0.32 18.72
CA ASP A 517 21.15 1.71 19.18
C ASP A 517 19.73 2.30 19.23
N LEU A 518 18.91 2.06 18.20
CA LEU A 518 17.50 2.42 18.21
C LEU A 518 16.76 1.85 19.43
N VAL A 519 16.92 0.55 19.72
CA VAL A 519 16.34 -0.11 20.90
C VAL A 519 16.79 0.59 22.20
N ASN A 520 18.07 0.94 22.31
CA ASN A 520 18.62 1.59 23.49
C ASN A 520 18.06 3.01 23.67
N VAL A 521 17.97 3.78 22.58
CA VAL A 521 17.47 5.16 22.61
C VAL A 521 15.97 5.18 22.90
N VAL A 522 15.17 4.33 22.26
CA VAL A 522 13.73 4.19 22.53
C VAL A 522 13.47 3.99 24.01
N LYS A 523 14.20 3.07 24.65
CA LYS A 523 14.10 2.81 26.09
C LYS A 523 14.58 3.99 26.94
N ARG A 524 15.69 4.61 26.56
CA ARG A 524 16.30 5.71 27.31
C ARG A 524 15.42 6.95 27.33
N VAL A 525 14.77 7.27 26.21
CA VAL A 525 13.95 8.48 26.07
C VAL A 525 12.47 8.23 26.34
N ASP A 526 12.09 7.00 26.68
CA ASP A 526 10.70 6.56 26.89
C ASP A 526 9.80 6.84 25.68
N ALA A 527 10.32 6.62 24.46
CA ALA A 527 9.56 6.79 23.23
C ALA A 527 8.50 5.68 23.05
N ASP A 528 7.43 6.00 22.33
CA ASP A 528 6.35 5.06 22.03
C ASP A 528 6.78 4.01 21.00
N LEU A 529 7.66 4.40 20.07
CA LEU A 529 8.12 3.58 18.95
C LEU A 529 9.51 4.02 18.46
N GLY A 530 10.25 3.10 17.88
CA GLY A 530 11.43 3.36 17.06
C GLY A 530 11.16 3.02 15.59
N LEU A 531 11.63 3.89 14.69
CA LEU A 531 11.53 3.74 13.24
C LEU A 531 12.95 3.76 12.66
N ALA A 532 13.29 2.78 11.83
CA ALA A 532 14.58 2.70 11.15
C ALA A 532 14.39 2.70 9.64
N PHE A 533 15.15 3.52 8.92
CA PHE A 533 15.16 3.55 7.46
C PHE A 533 16.45 2.95 6.91
N ASP A 534 16.37 2.34 5.72
CA ASP A 534 17.56 1.91 5.01
C ASP A 534 18.22 3.07 4.25
N GLY A 535 19.38 2.80 3.65
CA GLY A 535 20.27 3.84 3.10
C GLY A 535 19.63 4.77 2.07
N ASP A 536 18.62 4.29 1.34
CA ASP A 536 17.86 5.07 0.34
C ASP A 536 16.37 5.26 0.64
N GLY A 537 15.90 4.84 1.83
CA GLY A 537 14.59 5.18 2.39
C GLY A 537 13.39 4.42 1.82
N ASP A 538 13.57 3.36 1.04
CA ASP A 538 12.45 2.57 0.51
C ASP A 538 12.05 1.40 1.41
N ARG A 539 12.74 1.23 2.56
CA ARG A 539 12.41 0.23 3.59
C ARG A 539 12.16 0.84 4.95
N LEU A 540 11.33 0.15 5.73
CA LEU A 540 11.02 0.50 7.11
C LEU A 540 11.28 -0.68 8.07
N GLY A 541 12.08 -0.43 9.10
CA GLY A 541 12.18 -1.24 10.31
C GLY A 541 11.45 -0.58 11.48
N VAL A 542 10.91 -1.40 12.39
CA VAL A 542 10.11 -0.92 13.51
C VAL A 542 10.53 -1.61 14.81
N VAL A 543 10.72 -0.82 15.86
CA VAL A 543 11.05 -1.28 17.22
C VAL A 543 9.99 -0.76 18.18
N THR A 544 9.41 -1.62 19.01
CA THR A 544 8.44 -1.21 20.03
C THR A 544 9.11 -0.56 21.24
N LYS A 545 8.32 0.08 22.10
CA LYS A 545 8.75 0.60 23.40
C LYS A 545 9.51 -0.44 24.27
N SER A 546 9.14 -1.71 24.20
CA SER A 546 9.84 -2.79 24.94
C SER A 546 11.18 -3.21 24.31
N GLY A 547 11.47 -2.73 23.10
CA GLY A 547 12.62 -3.11 22.29
C GLY A 547 12.37 -4.35 21.40
N GLU A 548 11.12 -4.77 21.23
CA GLU A 548 10.78 -5.83 20.28
C GLU A 548 10.88 -5.31 18.85
N MET A 549 11.60 -6.04 17.99
CA MET A 549 11.63 -5.76 16.55
C MET A 549 10.36 -6.33 15.91
N ILE A 550 9.56 -5.47 15.29
CA ILE A 550 8.39 -5.88 14.53
C ILE A 550 8.81 -6.14 13.09
N TYR A 551 8.85 -7.41 12.72
CA TYR A 551 9.20 -7.80 11.36
C TYR A 551 8.17 -7.32 10.32
N PRO A 552 8.59 -7.05 9.07
CA PRO A 552 7.74 -6.46 8.05
C PRO A 552 6.47 -7.24 7.72
N ASP A 553 6.49 -8.56 7.82
CA ASP A 553 5.32 -9.40 7.57
C ASP A 553 4.23 -9.26 8.64
N ARG A 554 4.59 -9.04 9.91
CA ARG A 554 3.65 -8.65 10.97
C ARG A 554 3.18 -7.21 10.79
N LEU A 555 4.06 -6.30 10.40
CA LEU A 555 3.66 -4.93 10.11
C LEU A 555 2.65 -4.88 8.93
N LEU A 556 2.83 -5.73 7.92
CA LEU A 556 1.91 -5.88 6.80
C LEU A 556 0.51 -6.39 7.24
N MET A 557 0.41 -7.16 8.32
CA MET A 557 -0.91 -7.53 8.88
C MET A 557 -1.68 -6.28 9.31
N LEU A 558 -1.02 -5.38 10.04
CA LEU A 558 -1.63 -4.14 10.51
C LEU A 558 -2.07 -3.25 9.33
N PHE A 559 -1.20 -3.09 8.33
CA PHE A 559 -1.52 -2.33 7.11
C PHE A 559 -2.65 -2.99 6.30
N ALA A 560 -2.65 -4.32 6.19
CA ALA A 560 -3.69 -5.04 5.46
C ALA A 560 -5.06 -4.88 6.14
N ALA A 561 -5.12 -5.04 7.46
CA ALA A 561 -6.36 -4.83 8.21
C ALA A 561 -6.94 -3.43 7.98
N ASP A 562 -6.07 -2.41 8.03
CA ASP A 562 -6.43 -1.02 7.79
C ASP A 562 -6.92 -0.75 6.35
N VAL A 563 -6.17 -1.19 5.34
CA VAL A 563 -6.53 -0.99 3.93
C VAL A 563 -7.82 -1.71 3.58
N LEU A 564 -8.02 -2.93 4.10
CA LEU A 564 -9.18 -3.77 3.78
C LEU A 564 -10.48 -3.28 4.43
N GLU A 565 -10.41 -2.54 5.54
CA GLU A 565 -11.58 -1.87 6.13
C GLU A 565 -12.25 -0.92 5.11
N ARG A 566 -11.44 -0.24 4.30
CA ARG A 566 -11.91 0.71 3.28
C ARG A 566 -11.99 0.11 1.88
N ASN A 567 -11.34 -1.03 1.64
CA ASN A 567 -11.30 -1.73 0.35
C ASN A 567 -11.62 -3.22 0.50
N PRO A 568 -12.86 -3.59 0.84
CA PRO A 568 -13.25 -4.99 0.98
C PRO A 568 -12.98 -5.79 -0.30
N GLY A 569 -12.43 -7.00 -0.17
CA GLY A 569 -12.09 -7.88 -1.29
C GLY A 569 -10.76 -7.59 -1.97
N ALA A 570 -10.09 -6.47 -1.65
CA ALA A 570 -8.86 -6.07 -2.32
C ALA A 570 -7.74 -7.12 -2.20
N CYS A 571 -6.91 -7.18 -3.24
CA CYS A 571 -5.74 -8.05 -3.27
C CYS A 571 -4.61 -7.45 -2.42
N VAL A 572 -4.01 -8.27 -1.55
CA VAL A 572 -2.81 -7.93 -0.77
C VAL A 572 -1.69 -8.90 -1.13
N ILE A 573 -0.61 -8.37 -1.70
CA ILE A 573 0.54 -9.16 -2.15
C ILE A 573 1.59 -9.26 -1.05
N TYR A 574 2.20 -10.42 -0.88
CA TYR A 574 3.36 -10.60 -0.01
C TYR A 574 4.34 -11.62 -0.58
N ASP A 575 5.61 -11.55 -0.20
CA ASP A 575 6.62 -12.44 -0.75
C ASP A 575 6.69 -13.80 -0.03
N VAL A 576 7.33 -14.78 -0.67
CA VAL A 576 7.48 -16.16 -0.14
C VAL A 576 8.13 -16.23 1.23
N LYS A 577 8.84 -15.17 1.66
CA LYS A 577 9.48 -15.13 2.98
C LYS A 577 8.51 -14.80 4.12
N CYS A 578 7.33 -14.25 3.88
CA CYS A 578 6.41 -13.82 4.94
C CYS A 578 5.82 -15.00 5.74
N THR A 579 5.53 -14.75 7.02
CA THR A 579 4.89 -15.71 7.95
C THR A 579 3.63 -16.37 7.41
N GLY A 580 3.37 -17.62 7.82
CA GLY A 580 2.18 -18.37 7.44
C GLY A 580 0.87 -17.77 7.99
N HIS A 581 0.95 -16.90 9.00
CA HIS A 581 -0.22 -16.24 9.57
C HIS A 581 -0.84 -15.17 8.65
N LEU A 582 -0.04 -14.57 7.75
CA LEU A 582 -0.45 -13.39 7.00
C LEU A 582 -1.62 -13.66 6.05
N ALA A 583 -1.60 -14.81 5.36
CA ALA A 583 -2.68 -15.19 4.43
C ALA A 583 -4.03 -15.28 5.13
N MET A 584 -4.07 -15.94 6.29
CA MET A 584 -5.30 -16.08 7.09
C MET A 584 -5.72 -14.76 7.72
N HIS A 585 -4.78 -13.90 8.09
CA HIS A 585 -5.08 -12.56 8.59
C HIS A 585 -5.77 -11.73 7.51
N ILE A 586 -5.23 -11.68 6.29
CA ILE A 586 -5.84 -11.00 5.14
C ILE A 586 -7.27 -11.51 4.87
N LEU A 587 -7.47 -12.84 4.84
CA LEU A 587 -8.79 -13.44 4.63
C LEU A 587 -9.79 -13.07 5.72
N ARG A 588 -9.37 -13.03 6.98
CA ARG A 588 -10.23 -12.64 8.12
C ARG A 588 -10.68 -11.18 8.05
N HIS A 589 -9.87 -10.32 7.45
CA HIS A 589 -10.21 -8.92 7.19
C HIS A 589 -10.91 -8.73 5.83
N GLY A 590 -11.34 -9.82 5.17
CA GLY A 590 -12.13 -9.76 3.94
C GLY A 590 -11.33 -9.47 2.67
N GLY A 591 -9.99 -9.62 2.71
CA GLY A 591 -9.12 -9.43 1.55
C GLY A 591 -8.75 -10.71 0.82
N SER A 592 -8.05 -10.56 -0.31
CA SER A 592 -7.53 -11.66 -1.13
C SER A 592 -6.01 -11.75 -1.02
N PRO A 593 -5.44 -12.76 -0.33
CA PRO A 593 -3.99 -12.89 -0.19
C PRO A 593 -3.34 -13.42 -1.48
N LEU A 594 -2.24 -12.81 -1.91
CA LEU A 594 -1.44 -13.30 -3.04
C LEU A 594 0.05 -13.41 -2.68
N MET A 595 0.52 -14.63 -2.50
CA MET A 595 1.95 -14.89 -2.32
C MET A 595 2.69 -14.78 -3.67
N TRP A 596 3.79 -14.03 -3.71
CA TRP A 596 4.58 -13.79 -4.92
C TRP A 596 6.09 -13.89 -4.69
N LYS A 597 6.87 -13.69 -5.76
CA LYS A 597 8.34 -13.76 -5.75
C LYS A 597 8.93 -12.59 -4.95
N THR A 598 10.04 -12.81 -4.25
CA THR A 598 10.79 -11.74 -3.59
C THR A 598 11.49 -10.87 -4.63
N GLY A 599 11.45 -9.56 -4.46
CA GLY A 599 12.10 -8.55 -5.29
C GLY A 599 11.17 -7.36 -5.55
N HIS A 600 11.54 -6.18 -5.07
CA HIS A 600 10.71 -4.98 -5.14
C HIS A 600 10.17 -4.63 -6.55
N SER A 601 10.99 -4.80 -7.60
CA SER A 601 10.54 -4.59 -8.99
C SER A 601 9.51 -5.64 -9.44
N LEU A 602 9.63 -6.91 -8.99
CA LEU A 602 8.65 -7.97 -9.31
C LEU A 602 7.32 -7.75 -8.60
N ILE A 603 7.37 -7.25 -7.36
CA ILE A 603 6.17 -6.91 -6.59
C ILE A 603 5.44 -5.74 -7.25
N LYS A 604 6.13 -4.67 -7.64
CA LYS A 604 5.52 -3.55 -8.39
C LYS A 604 4.88 -3.99 -9.70
N ALA A 605 5.56 -4.86 -10.46
CA ALA A 605 4.99 -5.44 -11.67
C ALA A 605 3.71 -6.24 -11.37
N LYS A 606 3.72 -7.05 -10.31
CA LYS A 606 2.56 -7.86 -9.92
C LYS A 606 1.40 -7.01 -9.41
N MET A 607 1.67 -5.95 -8.65
CA MET A 607 0.64 -5.00 -8.20
C MET A 607 -0.06 -4.33 -9.37
N ARG A 608 0.66 -4.01 -10.46
CA ARG A 608 0.05 -3.50 -11.68
C ARG A 608 -0.83 -4.55 -12.36
N GLU A 609 -0.35 -5.77 -12.47
CA GLU A 609 -1.06 -6.89 -13.11
C GLU A 609 -2.37 -7.22 -12.38
N THR A 610 -2.35 -7.24 -11.05
CA THR A 610 -3.49 -7.68 -10.23
C THR A 610 -4.30 -6.54 -9.63
N GLU A 611 -3.91 -5.29 -9.91
CA GLU A 611 -4.47 -4.08 -9.31
C GLU A 611 -4.53 -4.15 -7.78
N ALA A 612 -3.49 -4.72 -7.16
CA ALA A 612 -3.45 -4.85 -5.71
C ALA A 612 -3.36 -3.49 -5.01
N GLU A 613 -4.11 -3.33 -3.93
CA GLU A 613 -4.16 -2.08 -3.16
C GLU A 613 -2.98 -1.94 -2.20
N LEU A 614 -2.39 -3.07 -1.82
CA LEU A 614 -1.27 -3.15 -0.89
C LEU A 614 -0.34 -4.31 -1.25
N ALA A 615 0.95 -4.10 -1.11
CA ALA A 615 1.93 -5.17 -1.04
C ALA A 615 2.97 -4.91 0.05
N GLY A 616 3.65 -5.97 0.48
CA GLY A 616 4.85 -5.81 1.29
C GLY A 616 5.76 -7.03 1.23
N GLU A 617 7.04 -6.80 1.50
CA GLU A 617 8.07 -7.83 1.49
C GLU A 617 8.73 -7.96 2.85
N MET A 618 9.22 -9.15 3.15
CA MET A 618 9.94 -9.41 4.39
C MET A 618 11.22 -8.58 4.56
N SER A 619 11.74 -7.97 3.49
CA SER A 619 12.88 -7.04 3.56
C SER A 619 12.51 -5.62 4.02
N GLY A 620 11.22 -5.31 4.22
CA GLY A 620 10.77 -4.00 4.71
C GLY A 620 10.28 -3.04 3.64
N HIS A 621 10.18 -3.47 2.38
CA HIS A 621 9.50 -2.69 1.34
C HIS A 621 7.99 -2.80 1.51
N PHE A 622 7.28 -1.68 1.52
CA PHE A 622 5.83 -1.60 1.57
C PHE A 622 5.32 -0.73 0.43
N PHE A 623 4.30 -1.23 -0.27
CA PHE A 623 3.80 -0.65 -1.50
C PHE A 623 2.31 -0.36 -1.31
N PHE A 624 1.97 0.90 -1.10
CA PHE A 624 0.59 1.33 -1.00
C PHE A 624 0.13 1.84 -2.36
N ARG A 625 -0.94 1.25 -2.91
CA ARG A 625 -1.72 1.86 -4.01
C ARG A 625 -2.94 2.57 -3.45
N GLU A 626 -3.52 2.07 -2.36
CA GLU A 626 -4.57 2.80 -1.66
C GLU A 626 -4.01 4.14 -1.14
N ARG A 627 -4.64 5.24 -1.57
CA ARG A 627 -4.28 6.64 -1.26
C ARG A 627 -2.87 7.06 -1.73
N TRP A 628 -2.15 6.19 -2.43
CA TRP A 628 -0.76 6.42 -2.85
C TRP A 628 -0.50 5.89 -4.27
N TYR A 629 0.76 5.79 -4.69
CA TYR A 629 1.12 5.60 -6.11
C TYR A 629 1.57 4.18 -6.47
N GLY A 630 1.60 3.25 -5.51
CA GLY A 630 1.91 1.83 -5.74
C GLY A 630 3.40 1.48 -5.78
N PHE A 631 4.30 2.43 -5.51
CA PHE A 631 5.73 2.15 -5.33
C PHE A 631 6.10 1.91 -3.86
N ASP A 632 7.25 1.29 -3.64
CA ASP A 632 7.86 1.05 -2.35
C ASP A 632 8.30 2.37 -1.70
N ASP A 633 7.80 2.63 -0.49
CA ASP A 633 8.07 3.87 0.23
C ASP A 633 8.08 3.63 1.75
N GLY A 634 9.28 3.57 2.33
CA GLY A 634 9.46 3.37 3.76
C GLY A 634 8.95 4.56 4.57
N LEU A 635 9.14 5.79 4.07
CA LEU A 635 8.75 7.03 4.73
C LEU A 635 7.22 7.15 4.80
N TYR A 636 6.54 6.88 3.68
CA TYR A 636 5.08 6.84 3.65
C TYR A 636 4.53 5.69 4.52
N ALA A 637 5.17 4.51 4.51
CA ALA A 637 4.79 3.40 5.39
C ALA A 637 4.90 3.77 6.88
N ALA A 638 5.91 4.55 7.27
CA ALA A 638 6.05 5.07 8.62
C ALA A 638 4.90 6.02 8.98
N CYS A 639 4.54 6.93 8.06
CA CYS A 639 3.40 7.84 8.25
C CYS A 639 2.08 7.06 8.41
N ARG A 640 1.85 6.04 7.56
CA ARG A 640 0.67 5.16 7.65
C ARG A 640 0.65 4.35 8.95
N LEU A 641 1.81 3.90 9.43
CA LEU A 641 1.90 3.23 10.73
C LEU A 641 1.48 4.15 11.87
N LEU A 642 2.02 5.37 11.91
CA LEU A 642 1.67 6.33 12.96
C LEU A 642 0.20 6.77 12.87
N GLU A 643 -0.33 6.92 11.66
CA GLU A 643 -1.77 7.15 11.43
C GLU A 643 -2.61 6.07 12.14
N ILE A 644 -2.33 4.79 11.88
CA ILE A 644 -3.07 3.66 12.45
C ILE A 644 -2.91 3.59 13.97
N LEU A 645 -1.69 3.75 14.49
CA LEU A 645 -1.41 3.65 15.92
C LEU A 645 -1.96 4.83 16.72
N SER A 646 -2.01 6.02 16.12
CA SER A 646 -2.49 7.22 16.79
C SER A 646 -4.00 7.24 16.95
N SER A 647 -4.75 6.61 16.04
CA SER A 647 -6.22 6.54 16.10
C SER A 647 -6.75 5.44 17.03
N ARG A 648 -5.87 4.74 17.75
CA ARG A 648 -6.22 3.63 18.64
C ARG A 648 -6.11 4.06 20.11
N GLY A 649 -7.04 3.61 20.93
CA GLY A 649 -7.00 3.83 22.37
C GLY A 649 -5.86 3.07 23.05
N GLU A 650 -5.50 1.92 22.48
CA GLU A 650 -4.39 1.09 22.91
C GLU A 650 -3.02 1.76 22.67
N THR A 651 -2.01 1.33 23.42
CA THR A 651 -0.61 1.67 23.15
C THR A 651 -0.09 0.91 21.93
N PRO A 652 0.97 1.40 21.24
CA PRO A 652 1.58 0.67 20.14
C PRO A 652 1.98 -0.76 20.48
N GLN A 653 2.51 -1.01 21.68
CA GLN A 653 2.88 -2.35 22.13
C GLN A 653 1.65 -3.26 22.21
N GLU A 654 0.56 -2.81 22.84
CA GLU A 654 -0.68 -3.58 22.93
C GLU A 654 -1.26 -3.90 21.55
N VAL A 655 -1.20 -2.95 20.61
CA VAL A 655 -1.62 -3.18 19.22
C VAL A 655 -0.81 -4.31 18.58
N PHE A 656 0.53 -4.27 18.67
CA PHE A 656 1.38 -5.31 18.10
C PHE A 656 1.18 -6.66 18.79
N ASP A 657 0.93 -6.68 20.10
CA ASP A 657 0.65 -7.89 20.86
C ASP A 657 -0.64 -8.60 20.42
N THR A 658 -1.60 -7.87 19.82
CA THR A 658 -2.80 -8.49 19.23
C THR A 658 -2.53 -9.24 17.92
N LEU A 659 -1.41 -8.96 17.24
CA LEU A 659 -1.10 -9.59 15.96
C LEU A 659 -0.59 -11.02 16.18
N PRO A 660 -1.08 -12.01 15.41
CA PRO A 660 -0.57 -13.38 15.48
C PRO A 660 0.95 -13.45 15.32
N LYS A 661 1.59 -14.26 16.17
CA LYS A 661 3.04 -14.51 16.11
C LYS A 661 3.35 -15.99 16.29
N GLY A 662 4.39 -16.44 15.58
CA GLY A 662 4.99 -17.77 15.72
C GLY A 662 6.45 -17.68 16.20
N VAL A 663 7.12 -18.83 16.25
CA VAL A 663 8.58 -18.91 16.44
C VAL A 663 9.22 -18.97 15.05
N SER A 664 10.07 -18.00 14.73
CA SER A 664 10.77 -17.97 13.46
C SER A 664 12.27 -17.82 13.65
N THR A 665 12.99 -18.28 12.65
CA THR A 665 14.41 -17.98 12.47
C THR A 665 14.57 -16.59 11.86
N PRO A 666 15.70 -15.90 12.11
CA PRO A 666 16.13 -14.80 11.25
C PRO A 666 16.39 -15.32 9.83
N GLU A 667 16.69 -14.43 8.89
CA GLU A 667 17.16 -14.86 7.59
C GLU A 667 18.50 -15.61 7.73
N LEU A 668 18.56 -16.83 7.22
CA LEU A 668 19.75 -17.67 7.22
C LEU A 668 20.37 -17.66 5.82
N LYS A 669 21.69 -17.50 5.75
CA LYS A 669 22.43 -17.39 4.48
C LYS A 669 23.49 -18.48 4.38
N ILE A 670 23.48 -19.23 3.28
CA ILE A 670 24.55 -20.18 2.94
C ILE A 670 25.31 -19.61 1.76
N LYS A 671 26.59 -19.29 1.96
CA LYS A 671 27.47 -18.80 0.89
C LYS A 671 27.78 -19.93 -0.08
N VAL A 672 27.66 -19.62 -1.37
CA VAL A 672 28.02 -20.51 -2.48
C VAL A 672 28.84 -19.72 -3.50
N GLU A 673 29.39 -20.41 -4.50
CA GLU A 673 30.05 -19.74 -5.62
C GLU A 673 29.03 -18.98 -6.49
N GLU A 674 29.44 -17.88 -7.12
CA GLU A 674 28.57 -17.10 -8.02
C GLU A 674 28.00 -17.99 -9.12
N GLY A 675 26.67 -18.01 -9.24
CA GLY A 675 25.94 -18.85 -10.19
C GLY A 675 25.49 -20.18 -9.61
N ARG A 676 26.21 -20.74 -8.62
CA ARG A 676 25.84 -22.01 -7.98
C ARG A 676 24.51 -21.93 -7.23
N GLN A 677 24.13 -20.75 -6.73
CA GLN A 677 22.84 -20.58 -6.05
C GLN A 677 21.65 -20.95 -6.95
N TYR A 678 21.74 -20.67 -8.26
CA TYR A 678 20.65 -20.96 -9.20
C TYR A 678 20.61 -22.45 -9.56
N THR A 679 21.74 -23.02 -9.96
CA THR A 679 21.82 -24.44 -10.30
C THR A 679 21.54 -25.34 -9.09
N PHE A 680 21.88 -24.89 -7.88
CA PHE A 680 21.54 -25.61 -6.65
C PHE A 680 20.03 -25.69 -6.44
N ILE A 681 19.31 -24.58 -6.65
CA ILE A 681 17.85 -24.57 -6.52
C ILE A 681 17.20 -25.47 -7.57
N GLU A 682 17.73 -25.52 -8.80
CA GLU A 682 17.27 -26.46 -9.83
C GLU A 682 17.45 -27.92 -9.39
N ASP A 683 18.65 -28.28 -8.91
CA ASP A 683 18.93 -29.61 -8.36
C ASP A 683 18.02 -29.94 -7.17
N PHE A 684 17.78 -28.95 -6.30
CA PHE A 684 16.96 -29.09 -5.10
C PHE A 684 15.49 -29.32 -5.45
N LEU A 685 14.93 -28.55 -6.37
CA LEU A 685 13.56 -28.73 -6.86
C LEU A 685 13.35 -30.11 -7.51
N ALA A 686 14.37 -30.65 -8.18
CA ALA A 686 14.29 -31.95 -8.83
C ALA A 686 14.33 -33.13 -7.84
N LYS A 687 14.95 -32.96 -6.67
CA LYS A 687 15.22 -34.06 -5.71
C LYS A 687 14.42 -33.98 -4.42
N ALA A 688 14.10 -32.78 -3.94
CA ALA A 688 13.54 -32.56 -2.62
C ALA A 688 12.13 -33.14 -2.49
N LYS A 689 11.89 -33.84 -1.38
CA LYS A 689 10.58 -34.39 -1.02
C LYS A 689 10.22 -33.99 0.40
N PHE A 690 9.04 -33.38 0.56
CA PHE A 690 8.49 -33.01 1.86
C PHE A 690 7.11 -33.64 2.01
N GLU A 691 7.05 -34.78 2.69
CA GLU A 691 5.79 -35.48 2.93
C GLU A 691 4.85 -34.64 3.81
N GLY A 692 3.58 -34.60 3.43
CA GLY A 692 2.54 -33.84 4.14
C GLY A 692 2.64 -32.31 4.01
N ALA A 693 3.59 -31.78 3.23
CA ALA A 693 3.69 -30.36 2.95
C ALA A 693 2.95 -29.96 1.67
N ARG A 694 2.39 -28.76 1.64
CA ARG A 694 2.03 -28.07 0.40
C ARG A 694 3.27 -27.34 -0.13
N LEU A 695 3.68 -27.64 -1.35
CA LEU A 695 4.84 -27.03 -1.97
C LEU A 695 4.45 -25.82 -2.82
N ALA A 696 5.24 -24.75 -2.70
CA ALA A 696 5.20 -23.59 -3.58
C ALA A 696 6.61 -23.37 -4.18
N THR A 697 6.67 -23.34 -5.52
CA THR A 697 7.92 -23.25 -6.29
C THR A 697 8.05 -21.95 -7.09
N ILE A 698 7.29 -20.92 -6.70
CA ILE A 698 7.27 -19.63 -7.39
C ILE A 698 8.61 -18.87 -7.28
N ASP A 699 9.34 -19.06 -6.18
CA ASP A 699 10.67 -18.48 -5.91
C ASP A 699 11.42 -19.40 -4.93
N GLY A 700 12.26 -20.27 -5.46
CA GLY A 700 12.86 -21.37 -4.70
C GLY A 700 11.85 -22.48 -4.37
N LEU A 701 11.99 -23.10 -3.21
CA LEU A 701 11.03 -24.07 -2.68
C LEU A 701 10.60 -23.66 -1.28
N ARG A 702 9.30 -23.35 -1.14
CA ARG A 702 8.60 -23.21 0.13
C ARG A 702 7.75 -24.45 0.40
N ALA A 703 7.86 -25.02 1.59
CA ALA A 703 7.07 -26.16 2.04
C ALA A 703 6.24 -25.76 3.27
N ASP A 704 4.92 -25.77 3.15
CA ASP A 704 3.97 -25.39 4.21
C ASP A 704 3.25 -26.62 4.80
N TRP A 705 3.34 -26.79 6.12
CA TRP A 705 2.54 -27.71 6.93
C TRP A 705 1.50 -26.92 7.76
N PRO A 706 0.50 -27.58 8.37
CA PRO A 706 -0.48 -26.90 9.22
C PRO A 706 0.12 -26.14 10.42
N ASP A 707 1.33 -26.52 10.85
CA ASP A 707 2.00 -26.01 12.06
C ASP A 707 3.30 -25.24 11.79
N GLY A 708 3.64 -24.98 10.52
CA GLY A 708 4.82 -24.18 10.15
C GLY A 708 5.24 -24.37 8.70
N TRP A 709 6.25 -23.62 8.27
CA TRP A 709 6.82 -23.71 6.93
C TRP A 709 8.34 -23.51 6.91
N GLY A 710 8.97 -23.99 5.85
CA GLY A 710 10.38 -23.73 5.55
C GLY A 710 10.57 -23.27 4.10
N LEU A 711 11.61 -22.47 3.86
CA LEU A 711 11.97 -21.94 2.54
C LEU A 711 13.46 -22.12 2.29
N VAL A 712 13.81 -22.46 1.05
CA VAL A 712 15.13 -22.22 0.47
C VAL A 712 14.98 -21.58 -0.90
N ARG A 713 15.69 -20.49 -1.16
CA ARG A 713 15.72 -19.81 -2.46
C ARG A 713 17.10 -19.27 -2.79
N ALA A 714 17.32 -18.97 -4.07
CA ALA A 714 18.51 -18.26 -4.53
C ALA A 714 18.36 -16.75 -4.29
N SER A 715 19.39 -16.12 -3.75
CA SER A 715 19.48 -14.65 -3.73
C SER A 715 19.77 -14.10 -5.13
N ASN A 716 19.16 -12.96 -5.46
CA ASN A 716 19.34 -12.27 -6.74
C ASN A 716 20.39 -11.15 -6.69
N THR A 717 20.90 -10.82 -5.51
CA THR A 717 21.87 -9.75 -5.29
C THR A 717 23.22 -10.26 -4.80
N THR A 718 23.27 -11.47 -4.25
CA THR A 718 24.47 -12.06 -3.64
C THR A 718 24.53 -13.57 -3.91
N PRO A 719 25.72 -14.18 -3.99
CA PRO A 719 25.87 -15.62 -4.24
C PRO A 719 25.59 -16.44 -2.97
N VAL A 720 24.34 -16.42 -2.53
CA VAL A 720 23.89 -17.13 -1.33
C VAL A 720 22.56 -17.85 -1.58
N LEU A 721 22.37 -18.98 -0.90
CA LEU A 721 21.05 -19.53 -0.64
C LEU A 721 20.47 -18.85 0.59
N VAL A 722 19.24 -18.39 0.48
CA VAL A 722 18.49 -17.74 1.56
C VAL A 722 17.47 -18.73 2.10
N LEU A 723 17.47 -18.92 3.42
CA LEU A 723 16.54 -19.79 4.12
C LEU A 723 15.82 -19.04 5.24
N ARG A 724 14.57 -19.45 5.48
CA ARG A 724 13.79 -19.01 6.63
C ARG A 724 12.85 -20.14 7.04
N PHE A 725 12.67 -20.28 8.34
CA PHE A 725 11.78 -21.22 8.99
C PHE A 725 10.89 -20.48 9.98
N ASP A 726 9.62 -20.87 10.05
CA ASP A 726 8.58 -20.27 10.88
C ASP A 726 7.60 -21.37 11.30
N ALA A 727 7.25 -21.42 12.57
CA ALA A 727 6.42 -22.49 13.13
C ALA A 727 5.61 -22.02 14.33
N LYS A 728 4.59 -22.80 14.70
CA LYS A 728 3.75 -22.51 15.88
C LYS A 728 4.52 -22.54 17.20
N ASP A 729 5.55 -23.38 17.30
CA ASP A 729 6.36 -23.63 18.51
C ASP A 729 7.76 -24.15 18.13
N ALA A 730 8.62 -24.28 19.15
CA ALA A 730 10.01 -24.68 18.98
C ALA A 730 10.16 -26.14 18.47
N GLU A 731 9.24 -27.04 18.86
CA GLU A 731 9.29 -28.44 18.44
C GLU A 731 9.01 -28.57 16.95
N ALA A 732 7.97 -27.90 16.45
CA ALA A 732 7.66 -27.85 15.03
C ALA A 732 8.78 -27.17 14.23
N LEU A 733 9.38 -26.10 14.75
CA LEU A 733 10.50 -25.41 14.10
C LEU A 733 11.71 -26.34 13.89
N GLU A 734 12.12 -27.07 14.92
CA GLU A 734 13.25 -28.00 14.84
C GLU A 734 12.95 -29.18 13.91
N ARG A 735 11.72 -29.71 13.93
CA ARG A 735 11.30 -30.72 12.95
C ARG A 735 11.44 -30.22 11.50
N ILE A 736 10.96 -29.01 11.21
CA ILE A 736 11.03 -28.43 9.86
C ILE A 736 12.48 -28.19 9.44
N LYS A 737 13.31 -27.64 10.32
CA LYS A 737 14.76 -27.49 10.08
C LYS A 737 15.42 -28.83 9.76
N ASN A 738 15.12 -29.88 10.52
CA ASN A 738 15.67 -31.22 10.29
C ASN A 738 15.29 -31.77 8.91
N LEU A 739 14.02 -31.61 8.50
CA LEU A 739 13.57 -32.01 7.17
C LEU A 739 14.33 -31.26 6.06
N PHE A 740 14.51 -29.94 6.19
CA PHE A 740 15.29 -29.17 5.22
C PHE A 740 16.77 -29.56 5.21
N ARG A 741 17.37 -29.83 6.38
CA ARG A 741 18.75 -30.30 6.49
C ARG A 741 18.98 -31.60 5.73
N GLU A 742 18.07 -32.56 5.89
CA GLU A 742 18.10 -33.83 5.15
C GLU A 742 18.04 -33.60 3.63
N GLN A 743 17.09 -32.78 3.16
CA GLN A 743 16.93 -32.51 1.73
C GLN A 743 18.12 -31.73 1.14
N LEU A 744 18.66 -30.76 1.87
CA LEU A 744 19.81 -29.96 1.42
C LEU A 744 21.07 -30.82 1.29
N HIS A 745 21.35 -31.67 2.27
CA HIS A 745 22.49 -32.59 2.22
C HIS A 745 22.32 -33.72 1.20
N ALA A 746 21.08 -34.09 0.84
CA ALA A 746 20.84 -35.02 -0.25
C ALA A 746 21.23 -34.43 -1.63
N VAL A 747 21.22 -33.10 -1.77
CA VAL A 747 21.73 -32.41 -2.97
C VAL A 747 23.24 -32.22 -2.90
N ASP A 748 23.73 -31.70 -1.77
CA ASP A 748 25.14 -31.42 -1.54
C ASP A 748 25.53 -31.70 -0.07
N PRO A 749 26.18 -32.84 0.20
CA PRO A 749 26.63 -33.21 1.54
C PRO A 749 27.67 -32.27 2.14
N SER A 750 28.32 -31.41 1.33
CA SER A 750 29.41 -30.54 1.78
C SER A 750 28.93 -29.18 2.33
N LEU A 751 27.65 -28.85 2.16
CA LEU A 751 27.08 -27.59 2.63
C LEU A 751 27.25 -27.41 4.14
N LYS A 752 27.71 -26.23 4.55
CA LYS A 752 27.74 -25.84 5.97
C LYS A 752 26.44 -25.11 6.30
N LEU A 753 25.51 -25.82 6.94
CA LEU A 753 24.21 -25.27 7.31
C LEU A 753 24.32 -24.45 8.61
N PRO A 754 23.79 -23.23 8.66
CA PRO A 754 23.86 -22.36 9.84
C PRO A 754 22.75 -22.61 10.87
N PHE A 755 22.10 -23.79 10.83
CA PHE A 755 20.95 -24.13 11.67
C PHE A 755 20.91 -25.60 12.02
#